data_AF-A0A934JSK3-F1
#
_entry.id   AF-A0A934JSK3-F1
#
_cell.length_a   1.000
_cell.length_b   1.000
_cell.length_c   1.000
_cell.angle_alpha   90.00
_cell.angle_beta   90.00
_cell.angle_gamma   90.00
#
_symmetry.space_group_name_H-M   'P 1'
#
loop_
_entity.id
_entity.type
_entity.pdbx_description
1 polymer ?
#
loop_
_entity_poly.entity_id
_entity_poly.type
_entity_poly.pdbx_seq_one_letter_code
_entity_poly.pdbx_strand_id
1 'polypeptide(L)'
;MIHFKTIAFTSLLSMSFIGHLPLHAEPFNNCPTNAFLIQGKVAKLYSVDLATGFYETLSDNLGTNSVLNAMAYNFHDNYLYAYSREFSNIVRIHADYTLESLAATNMSGANFYVGDISLTENKYYLYRPGSAYGLFQISLDPSSDDYLVSQRIVDGSTLKLEFFDFAAHPSNHQLYAVDRSGNLHQIDVENGTSIALGNVGQSGTFGASYFDQNGTFYISRNSDGHIYRIDVSAPSPVAEFFANGPSSSQNDGARCALSGLLNEDSRVDFGDAPESYGSNLDNNGARHSMSDDLYLGTSIGGNDDGVTPVTTFEQGLDTAVAINTKGSGVVNVWVDWQQDGQFDNNDQVVTDQTLIDGANLVVFDTPVDAETGTTWMRTRYSSVNGIGPNGGVSDGEVEDYQIVVSEQGTTIHSYPSTNTYTTLAYEDKWPVIGDYDMNDVVVAYRTHRFVKDEQANRYVIEGSILAHGASYSNGFAIQLDGVSRSSINQSGIVFKLDDIILNTNPLEAGNEADDAVIVISDNLWDHIDSHVDCAFYRTQKGCGETNNLRFSVSIPLSTPIDDNLAPKNVLNPFIFATPNRWHGIGQPGRGLEVHLKNKKVSALFNNALFGAYDDNSDYPTTSFLSQNNMPWALELPVLWDHPVERVDLIKAYPEFVDYVQSEGQAAKNWYQRPFSEQRIISNQ
;
A
#
# COMPACT_ATOMS: atom_id res chain seq x y z
N MET A 1 45.58 43.42 33.38
CA MET A 1 46.86 43.41 32.62
C MET A 1 46.98 42.01 32.05
N ILE A 2 46.81 41.75 30.75
CA ILE A 2 47.59 42.16 29.57
C ILE A 2 46.65 41.96 28.36
N HIS A 3 46.15 43.01 27.70
CA HIS A 3 46.61 43.54 26.41
C HIS A 3 46.55 42.59 25.20
N PHE A 4 45.52 42.83 24.38
CA PHE A 4 45.39 42.47 22.96
C PHE A 4 46.61 42.92 22.14
N LYS A 5 47.02 42.08 21.18
CA LYS A 5 47.80 42.51 20.01
C LYS A 5 47.13 42.01 18.73
N THR A 6 46.60 42.98 18.00
CA THR A 6 46.16 42.94 16.62
C THR A 6 47.34 42.62 15.70
N ILE A 7 47.19 41.66 14.79
CA ILE A 7 48.07 41.51 13.61
C ILE A 7 47.18 41.69 12.40
N ALA A 8 47.44 42.78 11.67
CA ALA A 8 46.93 43.04 10.34
C ALA A 8 47.66 42.14 9.35
N PHE A 9 46.91 41.47 8.46
CA PHE A 9 47.45 40.93 7.22
C PHE A 9 46.85 41.69 6.05
N THR A 10 47.71 42.49 5.42
CA THR A 10 47.53 43.10 4.11
C THR A 10 47.30 42.01 3.06
N SER A 11 46.08 41.95 2.52
CA SER A 11 45.76 41.14 1.35
C SER A 11 46.44 41.75 0.11
N LEU A 12 47.38 41.01 -0.47
CA LEU A 12 47.96 41.31 -1.76
C LEU A 12 46.92 40.97 -2.84
N LEU A 13 46.55 41.98 -3.62
CA LEU A 13 45.68 41.88 -4.78
C LEU A 13 46.37 41.05 -5.88
N SER A 14 46.14 39.74 -5.91
CA SER A 14 46.42 38.92 -7.10
C SER A 14 45.19 38.94 -8.00
N MET A 15 45.24 39.78 -9.03
CA MET A 15 44.24 39.83 -10.10
C MET A 15 44.45 38.60 -10.99
N SER A 16 43.96 37.44 -10.54
CA SER A 16 43.83 36.25 -11.37
C SER A 16 42.64 36.47 -12.29
N PHE A 17 42.92 36.74 -13.56
CA PHE A 17 41.98 36.53 -14.65
C PHE A 17 41.63 35.03 -14.67
N ILE A 18 40.60 34.64 -13.91
CA ILE A 18 39.89 33.39 -14.16
C ILE A 18 39.06 33.68 -15.40
N GLY A 19 39.59 33.33 -16.57
CA GLY A 19 38.75 33.15 -17.74
C GLY A 19 37.65 32.18 -17.33
N HIS A 20 36.40 32.62 -17.40
CA HIS A 20 35.27 31.71 -17.44
C HIS A 20 35.49 30.81 -18.66
N LEU A 21 36.00 29.60 -18.43
CA LEU A 21 35.76 28.50 -19.34
C LEU A 21 34.25 28.33 -19.38
N PRO A 22 33.62 28.25 -20.57
CA PRO A 22 32.20 27.92 -20.63
C PRO A 22 32.02 26.58 -19.89
N LEU A 23 31.08 26.54 -18.94
CA LEU A 23 30.62 25.28 -18.36
C LEU A 23 30.25 24.39 -19.56
N HIS A 24 30.98 23.29 -19.76
CA HIS A 24 30.60 22.32 -20.78
C HIS A 24 29.27 21.71 -20.34
N ALA A 25 28.32 21.63 -21.27
CA ALA A 25 26.98 21.16 -20.98
C ALA A 25 26.98 19.62 -20.84
N GLU A 26 26.56 19.13 -19.68
CA GLU A 26 26.75 17.74 -19.21
C GLU A 26 25.52 16.85 -19.48
N PRO A 27 25.69 15.52 -19.60
CA PRO A 27 24.59 14.57 -19.67
C PRO A 27 23.84 14.45 -18.34
N PHE A 28 22.68 13.82 -18.36
CA PHE A 28 21.98 13.43 -17.14
C PHE A 28 22.84 12.42 -16.37
N ASN A 29 22.91 12.56 -15.04
CA ASN A 29 23.78 11.72 -14.22
C ASN A 29 23.40 10.23 -14.31
N ASN A 30 22.08 9.97 -14.34
CA ASN A 30 21.49 8.64 -14.35
C ASN A 30 20.28 8.61 -15.30
N CYS A 31 19.78 7.42 -15.59
CA CYS A 31 18.47 7.15 -16.22
C CYS A 31 17.35 7.70 -15.31
N PRO A 32 16.62 8.77 -15.70
CA PRO A 32 15.61 9.38 -14.85
C PRO A 32 14.36 8.50 -14.74
N THR A 33 13.75 8.50 -13.55
CA THR A 33 12.49 7.77 -13.27
C THR A 33 11.30 8.43 -13.96
N ASN A 34 11.19 9.75 -13.83
CA ASN A 34 10.14 10.53 -14.44
C ASN A 34 10.29 10.58 -15.97
N ALA A 35 9.16 10.61 -16.66
CA ALA A 35 9.11 10.95 -18.07
C ALA A 35 9.35 12.45 -18.27
N PHE A 36 9.70 12.81 -19.49
CA PHE A 36 9.78 14.18 -19.97
C PHE A 36 8.65 14.43 -20.95
N LEU A 37 8.11 15.64 -20.93
CA LEU A 37 7.09 16.08 -21.87
C LEU A 37 7.40 17.48 -22.38
N ILE A 38 7.41 17.66 -23.71
CA ILE A 38 7.48 18.97 -24.34
C ILE A 38 6.09 19.44 -24.73
N GLN A 39 5.79 20.71 -24.43
CA GLN A 39 4.55 21.35 -24.86
C GLN A 39 4.76 22.73 -25.49
N GLY A 40 3.85 23.09 -26.38
CA GLY A 40 3.72 24.43 -26.93
C GLY A 40 4.63 24.77 -28.12
N LYS A 41 4.38 25.93 -28.72
CA LYS A 41 5.13 26.42 -29.89
C LYS A 41 6.55 26.85 -29.53
N VAL A 42 6.70 27.54 -28.40
CA VAL A 42 8.00 27.75 -27.75
C VAL A 42 8.12 26.61 -26.76
N ALA A 43 9.10 25.74 -26.97
CA ALA A 43 9.17 24.46 -26.28
C ALA A 43 9.37 24.65 -24.78
N LYS A 44 8.35 24.24 -24.01
CA LYS A 44 8.40 24.08 -22.56
C LYS A 44 8.70 22.64 -22.23
N LEU A 45 9.51 22.39 -21.20
CA LEU A 45 9.84 21.05 -20.73
C LEU A 45 9.22 20.81 -19.36
N TYR A 46 8.55 19.67 -19.23
CA TYR A 46 7.97 19.16 -18.00
C TYR A 46 8.62 17.84 -17.61
N SER A 47 8.74 17.61 -16.31
CA SER A 47 8.93 16.28 -15.70
C SER A 47 7.54 15.75 -15.37
N VAL A 48 7.28 14.48 -15.68
CA VAL A 48 5.99 13.81 -15.47
C VAL A 48 6.24 12.49 -14.77
N ASP A 49 5.73 12.36 -13.55
CA ASP A 49 5.61 11.07 -12.89
C ASP A 49 4.45 10.30 -13.54
N LEU A 50 4.75 9.26 -14.32
CA LEU A 50 3.72 8.46 -14.97
C LEU A 50 2.87 7.66 -13.97
N ALA A 51 3.41 7.34 -12.78
CA ALA A 51 2.66 6.59 -11.78
C ALA A 51 1.51 7.46 -11.24
N THR A 52 1.75 8.71 -10.88
CA THR A 52 0.72 9.55 -10.26
C THR A 52 0.05 10.51 -11.24
N GLY A 53 0.73 10.83 -12.34
CA GLY A 53 0.33 11.93 -13.21
C GLY A 53 0.79 13.30 -12.72
N PHE A 54 1.52 13.37 -11.60
CA PHE A 54 2.13 14.62 -11.15
C PHE A 54 3.12 15.13 -12.18
N TYR A 55 3.16 16.44 -12.36
CA TYR A 55 4.09 17.06 -13.30
C TYR A 55 4.57 18.42 -12.79
N GLU A 56 5.81 18.74 -13.16
CA GLU A 56 6.47 19.99 -12.80
C GLU A 56 7.12 20.61 -14.03
N THR A 57 7.17 21.93 -14.08
CA THR A 57 7.89 22.64 -15.15
C THR A 57 9.39 22.62 -14.85
N LEU A 58 10.16 21.95 -15.71
CA LEU A 58 11.62 21.95 -15.65
C LEU A 58 12.22 23.18 -16.33
N SER A 59 11.63 23.58 -17.47
CA SER A 59 12.02 24.79 -18.19
C SER A 59 10.83 25.41 -18.93
N ASP A 60 10.61 26.70 -18.70
CA ASP A 60 9.59 27.48 -19.42
C ASP A 60 9.96 27.82 -20.86
N ASN A 61 11.22 27.66 -21.24
CA ASN A 61 11.73 27.88 -22.59
C ASN A 61 13.09 27.19 -22.77
N LEU A 62 13.15 26.19 -23.63
CA LEU A 62 14.39 25.49 -23.99
C LEU A 62 15.35 26.31 -24.87
N GLY A 63 15.07 27.59 -25.13
CA GLY A 63 15.90 28.47 -25.94
C GLY A 63 15.58 28.42 -27.43
N THR A 64 14.38 27.97 -27.81
CA THR A 64 13.91 27.96 -29.20
C THR A 64 12.83 29.02 -29.45
N ASN A 65 12.69 29.42 -30.71
CA ASN A 65 11.59 30.25 -31.22
C ASN A 65 10.50 29.42 -31.92
N SER A 66 10.68 28.10 -31.94
CA SER A 66 9.84 27.15 -32.66
C SER A 66 9.74 25.81 -31.93
N VAL A 67 8.92 24.93 -32.50
CA VAL A 67 8.59 23.62 -31.97
C VAL A 67 9.82 22.70 -31.92
N LEU A 68 9.97 22.00 -30.79
CA LEU A 68 10.72 20.77 -30.67
C LEU A 68 9.73 19.61 -30.58
N ASN A 69 9.98 18.54 -31.34
CA ASN A 69 9.17 17.33 -31.35
C ASN A 69 10.09 16.09 -31.55
N ALA A 70 9.49 14.90 -31.68
CA ALA A 70 10.15 13.62 -31.80
C ALA A 70 11.08 13.36 -30.62
N MET A 71 10.69 13.77 -29.41
CA MET A 71 11.59 13.77 -28.26
C MET A 71 11.93 12.33 -27.88
N ALA A 72 13.19 12.09 -27.50
CA ALA A 72 13.66 10.77 -27.11
C ALA A 72 14.72 10.89 -26.02
N TYR A 73 14.80 9.91 -25.12
CA TYR A 73 15.90 9.82 -24.17
C TYR A 73 16.87 8.74 -24.63
N ASN A 74 18.16 9.07 -24.69
CA ASN A 74 19.19 8.12 -25.03
C ASN A 74 19.93 7.66 -23.76
N PHE A 75 19.78 6.39 -23.39
CA PHE A 75 20.49 5.84 -22.23
C PHE A 75 21.96 5.50 -22.51
N HIS A 76 22.41 5.48 -23.78
CA HIS A 76 23.81 5.21 -24.13
C HIS A 76 24.74 6.37 -23.77
N ASP A 77 24.22 7.60 -23.83
CA ASP A 77 24.97 8.82 -23.53
C ASP A 77 24.27 9.71 -22.49
N ASN A 78 23.11 9.30 -21.98
CA ASN A 78 22.28 9.98 -21.01
C ASN A 78 21.89 11.40 -21.44
N TYR A 79 21.55 11.62 -22.71
CA TYR A 79 20.98 12.88 -23.18
C TYR A 79 19.54 12.74 -23.67
N LEU A 80 18.81 13.85 -23.63
CA LEU A 80 17.57 13.99 -24.38
C LEU A 80 17.88 14.45 -25.81
N TYR A 81 17.10 13.99 -26.76
CA TYR A 81 17.18 14.34 -28.18
C TYR A 81 15.82 14.81 -28.66
N ALA A 82 15.81 15.71 -29.63
CA ALA A 82 14.58 16.14 -30.31
C ALA A 82 14.87 16.62 -31.73
N TYR A 83 13.86 16.68 -32.59
CA TYR A 83 13.92 17.39 -33.86
C TYR A 83 13.50 18.85 -33.67
N SER A 84 14.39 19.79 -34.04
CA SER A 84 14.10 21.22 -34.01
C SER A 84 13.61 21.72 -35.36
N ARG A 85 12.40 22.30 -35.38
CA ARG A 85 11.88 22.98 -36.58
C ARG A 85 12.60 24.29 -36.89
N GLU A 86 13.23 24.90 -35.90
CA GLU A 86 14.02 26.13 -36.11
C GLU A 86 15.32 25.83 -36.85
N PHE A 87 16.02 24.77 -36.44
CA PHE A 87 17.30 24.38 -37.04
C PHE A 87 17.13 23.42 -38.22
N SER A 88 15.93 22.85 -38.41
CA SER A 88 15.66 21.77 -39.36
C SER A 88 16.65 20.59 -39.21
N ASN A 89 17.02 20.30 -37.96
CA ASN A 89 18.00 19.30 -37.58
C ASN A 89 17.65 18.74 -36.19
N ILE A 90 18.31 17.65 -35.80
CA ILE A 90 18.20 17.12 -34.44
C ILE A 90 19.04 17.96 -33.47
N VAL A 91 18.54 18.11 -32.26
CA VAL A 91 19.19 18.79 -31.14
C VAL A 91 19.39 17.80 -30.01
N ARG A 92 20.41 18.06 -29.22
CA ARG A 92 20.67 17.43 -27.94
C ARG A 92 20.26 18.39 -26.83
N ILE A 93 19.54 17.90 -25.84
CA ILE A 93 19.11 18.64 -24.64
C ILE A 93 19.95 18.11 -23.47
N HIS A 94 20.67 19.02 -22.81
CA HIS A 94 21.54 18.71 -21.68
C HIS A 94 20.77 18.62 -20.36
N ALA A 95 21.43 18.15 -19.30
CA ALA A 95 20.82 18.04 -17.97
C ALA A 95 20.41 19.39 -17.35
N ASP A 96 21.01 20.48 -17.80
CA ASP A 96 20.64 21.87 -17.45
C ASP A 96 19.57 22.47 -18.39
N TYR A 97 18.99 21.64 -19.26
CA TYR A 97 17.94 21.97 -20.22
C TYR A 97 18.36 22.98 -21.30
N THR A 98 19.66 23.16 -21.52
CA THR A 98 20.18 23.89 -22.67
C THR A 98 20.19 23.02 -23.93
N LEU A 99 20.19 23.66 -25.11
CA LEU A 99 20.19 22.99 -26.40
C LEU A 99 21.54 23.06 -27.11
N GLU A 100 21.94 21.95 -27.71
CA GLU A 100 23.01 21.85 -28.68
C GLU A 100 22.46 21.34 -30.02
N SER A 101 22.60 22.14 -31.07
CA SER A 101 22.27 21.68 -32.42
C SER A 101 23.32 20.69 -32.90
N LEU A 102 22.88 19.52 -33.34
CA LEU A 102 23.74 18.55 -33.98
C LEU A 102 23.74 18.77 -35.49
N ALA A 103 24.87 18.48 -36.13
CA ALA A 103 25.05 18.67 -37.56
C ALA A 103 24.71 17.39 -38.35
N ALA A 104 23.53 16.81 -38.12
CA ALA A 104 23.13 15.61 -38.86
C ALA A 104 22.97 15.92 -40.36
N THR A 105 23.40 14.98 -41.19
CA THR A 105 23.44 15.09 -42.65
C THR A 105 22.35 14.24 -43.30
N ASN A 106 22.06 14.51 -44.58
CA ASN A 106 20.97 13.87 -45.34
C ASN A 106 19.58 13.99 -44.71
N MET A 107 19.38 14.97 -43.83
CA MET A 107 18.06 15.28 -43.29
C MET A 107 17.11 15.62 -44.44
N SER A 108 15.96 14.96 -44.48
CA SER A 108 14.95 15.13 -45.54
C SER A 108 14.27 16.50 -45.54
N GLY A 109 14.57 17.36 -44.56
CA GLY A 109 13.84 18.60 -44.29
C GLY A 109 12.39 18.37 -43.84
N ALA A 110 12.02 17.12 -43.56
CA ALA A 110 10.71 16.80 -43.01
C ALA A 110 10.55 17.46 -41.64
N ASN A 111 9.43 18.14 -41.41
CA ASN A 111 9.04 18.56 -40.07
C ASN A 111 8.61 17.33 -39.27
N PHE A 112 9.58 16.54 -38.82
CA PHE A 112 9.34 15.35 -38.00
C PHE A 112 8.64 15.74 -36.71
N TYR A 113 7.66 14.92 -36.32
CA TYR A 113 6.95 15.08 -35.07
C TYR A 113 6.75 13.77 -34.32
N VAL A 114 7.38 12.70 -34.81
CA VAL A 114 7.39 11.41 -34.15
C VAL A 114 8.80 10.91 -34.16
N GLY A 115 9.28 10.44 -33.02
CA GLY A 115 10.54 9.75 -32.95
C GLY A 115 10.85 9.27 -31.55
N ASP A 116 11.68 8.24 -31.49
CA ASP A 116 12.20 7.67 -30.25
C ASP A 116 13.52 6.94 -30.56
N ILE A 117 14.29 6.61 -29.53
CA ILE A 117 15.60 5.99 -29.64
C ILE A 117 15.53 4.52 -29.23
N SER A 118 16.02 3.63 -30.09
CA SER A 118 16.16 2.21 -29.73
C SER A 118 17.21 2.03 -28.64
N LEU A 119 16.82 1.30 -27.60
CA LEU A 119 17.73 0.97 -26.51
C LEU A 119 18.87 0.05 -26.99
N THR A 120 18.62 -0.87 -27.91
CA THR A 120 19.62 -1.87 -28.28
C THR A 120 20.58 -1.39 -29.37
N GLU A 121 20.12 -0.54 -30.28
CA GLU A 121 20.89 -0.17 -31.47
C GLU A 121 21.53 1.22 -31.40
N ASN A 122 21.22 2.03 -30.38
CA ASN A 122 21.62 3.44 -30.28
C ASN A 122 21.25 4.24 -31.55
N LYS A 123 20.06 3.97 -32.08
CA LYS A 123 19.52 4.60 -33.29
C LYS A 123 18.29 5.41 -32.96
N TYR A 124 18.25 6.62 -33.50
CA TYR A 124 17.12 7.52 -33.40
C TYR A 124 16.21 7.36 -34.60
N TYR A 125 14.99 6.89 -34.36
CA TYR A 125 13.98 6.72 -35.40
C TYR A 125 13.12 7.97 -35.49
N LEU A 126 12.85 8.41 -36.72
CA LEU A 126 12.05 9.59 -37.01
C LEU A 126 10.99 9.25 -38.05
N TYR A 127 9.75 9.66 -37.83
CA TYR A 127 8.66 9.37 -38.76
C TYR A 127 7.84 10.59 -39.18
N ARG A 128 7.49 10.61 -40.47
CA ARG A 128 6.52 11.54 -41.06
C ARG A 128 5.77 10.82 -42.20
N PRO A 129 4.42 10.78 -42.20
CA PRO A 129 3.67 10.19 -43.30
C PRO A 129 3.80 11.02 -44.59
N GLY A 130 3.67 10.34 -45.73
CA GLY A 130 3.68 10.94 -47.07
C GLY A 130 4.82 10.44 -47.96
N SER A 131 4.62 10.52 -49.28
CA SER A 131 5.55 9.97 -50.28
C SER A 131 6.91 10.67 -50.36
N ALA A 132 7.00 11.90 -49.85
CA ALA A 132 8.27 12.63 -49.73
C ALA A 132 9.05 12.27 -48.46
N TYR A 133 8.45 11.53 -47.53
CA TYR A 133 8.95 11.27 -46.18
C TYR A 133 8.80 9.79 -45.82
N GLY A 134 8.75 9.41 -44.55
CA GLY A 134 8.60 8.01 -44.14
C GLY A 134 9.26 7.77 -42.82
N LEU A 135 9.72 6.54 -42.61
CA LEU A 135 10.52 6.17 -41.44
C LEU A 135 11.99 6.32 -41.77
N PHE A 136 12.71 7.04 -40.91
CA PHE A 136 14.14 7.27 -40.99
C PHE A 136 14.83 6.76 -39.72
N GLN A 137 16.11 6.46 -39.85
CA GLN A 137 17.02 6.20 -38.73
C GLN A 137 18.23 7.13 -38.81
N ILE A 138 18.80 7.44 -37.64
CA ILE A 138 20.08 8.14 -37.49
C ILE A 138 20.88 7.39 -36.42
N SER A 139 22.10 6.96 -36.74
CA SER A 139 23.00 6.40 -35.73
C SER A 139 23.50 7.51 -34.80
N LEU A 140 23.37 7.28 -33.49
CA LEU A 140 23.90 8.16 -32.44
C LEU A 140 25.20 7.61 -31.83
N ASP A 141 25.75 6.52 -32.36
CA ASP A 141 27.04 5.97 -31.96
C ASP A 141 28.18 6.72 -32.68
N PRO A 142 29.03 7.50 -31.97
CA PRO A 142 30.13 8.24 -32.58
C PRO A 142 31.20 7.37 -33.23
N SER A 143 31.20 6.06 -32.95
CA SER A 143 32.11 5.09 -33.57
C SER A 143 31.59 4.51 -34.88
N SER A 144 30.33 4.76 -35.25
CA SER A 144 29.72 4.26 -36.47
C SER A 144 30.12 5.09 -37.70
N ASP A 145 30.31 4.43 -38.85
CA ASP A 145 30.57 5.08 -40.14
C ASP A 145 29.40 5.97 -40.61
N ASP A 146 28.21 5.74 -40.09
CA ASP A 146 26.99 6.50 -40.38
C ASP A 146 26.52 7.39 -39.21
N TYR A 147 27.42 7.71 -38.28
CA TYR A 147 27.14 8.64 -37.18
C TYR A 147 26.55 9.96 -37.70
N LEU A 148 25.39 10.35 -37.18
CA LEU A 148 24.63 11.54 -37.58
C LEU A 148 24.30 11.60 -39.09
N VAL A 149 24.18 10.46 -39.77
CA VAL A 149 23.70 10.37 -41.15
C VAL A 149 22.27 9.85 -41.18
N SER A 150 21.33 10.67 -41.65
CA SER A 150 19.93 10.25 -41.81
C SER A 150 19.76 9.30 -43.00
N GLN A 151 19.09 8.18 -42.75
CA GLN A 151 18.79 7.16 -43.74
C GLN A 151 17.30 6.83 -43.72
N ARG A 152 16.67 6.74 -44.90
CA ARG A 152 15.26 6.36 -45.03
C ARG A 152 15.14 4.84 -45.06
N ILE A 153 14.38 4.27 -44.13
CA ILE A 153 14.06 2.83 -44.05
C ILE A 153 12.95 2.50 -45.04
N VAL A 154 11.83 3.22 -44.96
CA VAL A 154 10.66 2.98 -45.80
C VAL A 154 9.97 4.28 -46.22
N ASP A 155 9.30 4.22 -47.37
CA ASP A 155 8.45 5.30 -47.85
C ASP A 155 7.20 5.47 -46.98
N GLY A 156 6.88 6.71 -46.58
CA GLY A 156 5.70 7.01 -45.77
C GLY A 156 4.38 6.69 -46.47
N SER A 157 4.37 6.63 -47.79
CA SER A 157 3.25 6.12 -48.59
C SER A 157 3.22 4.60 -48.70
N THR A 158 4.24 3.88 -48.22
CA THR A 158 4.21 2.42 -48.02
C THR A 158 3.73 2.09 -46.61
N LEU A 159 4.29 2.75 -45.58
CA LEU A 159 3.87 2.53 -44.18
C LEU A 159 2.43 3.02 -43.94
N LYS A 160 2.05 4.18 -44.51
CA LYS A 160 0.67 4.73 -44.52
C LYS A 160 -0.02 4.83 -43.16
N LEU A 161 0.74 5.00 -42.07
CA LEU A 161 0.19 5.14 -40.73
C LEU A 161 0.11 6.61 -40.31
N GLU A 162 -1.01 6.98 -39.69
CA GLU A 162 -1.25 8.31 -39.12
C GLU A 162 -1.42 8.20 -37.59
N PHE A 163 -0.30 8.26 -36.88
CA PHE A 163 -0.21 8.40 -35.43
C PHE A 163 0.54 9.68 -35.07
N PHE A 164 0.49 10.06 -33.79
CA PHE A 164 1.06 11.31 -33.29
C PHE A 164 2.36 11.12 -32.53
N ASP A 165 2.60 9.92 -32.02
CA ASP A 165 3.86 9.54 -31.41
C ASP A 165 4.06 8.00 -31.47
N PHE A 166 5.28 7.51 -31.17
CA PHE A 166 5.59 6.10 -30.94
C PHE A 166 6.66 5.96 -29.85
N ALA A 167 6.78 4.78 -29.25
CA ALA A 167 7.94 4.46 -28.41
C ALA A 167 8.65 3.19 -28.87
N ALA A 168 9.96 3.13 -28.65
CA ALA A 168 10.79 1.95 -28.89
C ALA A 168 10.67 0.98 -27.71
N HIS A 169 10.27 -0.25 -28.00
CA HIS A 169 10.16 -1.27 -26.97
C HIS A 169 11.55 -1.66 -26.43
N PRO A 170 11.70 -1.86 -25.12
CA PRO A 170 13.03 -1.96 -24.48
C PRO A 170 13.87 -3.15 -24.93
N SER A 171 13.24 -4.24 -25.41
CA SER A 171 13.93 -5.51 -25.65
C SER A 171 13.66 -6.22 -27.00
N ASN A 172 12.69 -5.78 -27.80
CA ASN A 172 12.22 -6.58 -28.94
C ASN A 172 12.52 -5.96 -30.33
N HIS A 173 13.22 -4.81 -30.36
CA HIS A 173 13.57 -4.11 -31.59
C HIS A 173 12.37 -3.67 -32.43
N GLN A 174 11.27 -3.25 -31.79
CA GLN A 174 10.07 -2.78 -32.48
C GLN A 174 9.64 -1.42 -31.93
N LEU A 175 8.94 -0.65 -32.75
CA LEU A 175 8.26 0.57 -32.31
C LEU A 175 6.77 0.27 -32.13
N TYR A 176 6.15 0.90 -31.14
CA TYR A 176 4.72 0.79 -30.89
C TYR A 176 4.06 2.15 -30.93
N ALA A 177 2.92 2.22 -31.62
CA ALA A 177 2.16 3.45 -31.79
C ALA A 177 0.66 3.16 -31.73
N VAL A 178 -0.11 4.10 -31.18
CA VAL A 178 -1.58 4.06 -31.25
C VAL A 178 -2.07 5.18 -32.14
N ASP A 179 -2.85 4.82 -33.16
CA ASP A 179 -3.44 5.80 -34.06
C ASP A 179 -4.64 6.54 -33.45
N ARG A 180 -5.17 7.54 -34.17
CA ARG A 180 -6.30 8.34 -33.68
C ARG A 180 -7.54 7.53 -33.31
N SER A 181 -7.76 6.44 -34.04
CA SER A 181 -8.92 5.57 -33.87
C SER A 181 -8.72 4.52 -32.78
N GLY A 182 -7.54 4.48 -32.15
CA GLY A 182 -7.21 3.53 -31.10
C GLY A 182 -6.60 2.24 -31.60
N ASN A 183 -6.20 2.13 -32.87
CA ASN A 183 -5.53 0.90 -33.32
C ASN A 183 -4.06 0.94 -32.89
N LEU A 184 -3.63 -0.10 -32.17
CA LEU A 184 -2.25 -0.34 -31.81
C LEU A 184 -1.51 -0.98 -32.98
N HIS A 185 -0.37 -0.40 -33.32
CA HIS A 185 0.51 -0.85 -34.40
C HIS A 185 1.87 -1.22 -33.82
N GLN A 186 2.37 -2.39 -34.19
CA GLN A 186 3.74 -2.81 -34.01
C GLN A 186 4.49 -2.60 -35.32
N ILE A 187 5.57 -1.82 -35.30
CA ILE A 187 6.33 -1.41 -36.48
C ILE A 187 7.73 -2.02 -36.41
N ASP A 188 8.09 -2.74 -37.46
CA ASP A 188 9.40 -3.34 -37.67
C ASP A 188 10.37 -2.26 -38.18
N VAL A 189 11.43 -2.02 -37.41
CA VAL A 189 12.43 -0.98 -37.71
C VAL A 189 13.43 -1.37 -38.80
N GLU A 190 13.57 -2.66 -39.12
CA GLU A 190 14.53 -3.12 -40.14
C GLU A 190 13.98 -2.88 -41.55
N ASN A 191 12.70 -3.17 -41.76
CA ASN A 191 12.07 -3.12 -43.07
C ASN A 191 10.92 -2.10 -43.19
N GLY A 192 10.51 -1.48 -42.07
CA GLY A 192 9.45 -0.48 -42.04
C GLY A 192 8.07 -1.04 -42.36
N THR A 193 7.80 -2.29 -42.01
CA THR A 193 6.46 -2.89 -42.08
C THR A 193 5.72 -2.72 -40.75
N SER A 194 4.40 -2.86 -40.77
CA SER A 194 3.57 -2.74 -39.56
C SER A 194 2.53 -3.84 -39.48
N ILE A 195 2.25 -4.28 -38.26
CA ILE A 195 1.19 -5.21 -37.90
C ILE A 195 0.23 -4.49 -36.95
N ALA A 196 -1.06 -4.49 -37.28
CA ALA A 196 -2.09 -4.00 -36.38
C ALA A 196 -2.40 -5.09 -35.33
N LEU A 197 -2.25 -4.77 -34.05
CA LEU A 197 -2.47 -5.69 -32.93
C LEU A 197 -3.91 -5.66 -32.41
N GLY A 198 -4.68 -4.63 -32.76
CA GLY A 198 -6.08 -4.49 -32.38
C GLY A 198 -6.43 -3.07 -31.98
N ASN A 199 -7.72 -2.85 -31.71
CA ASN A 199 -8.19 -1.57 -31.17
C ASN A 199 -8.17 -1.62 -29.63
N VAL A 200 -7.51 -0.66 -29.00
CA VAL A 200 -7.30 -0.62 -27.55
C VAL A 200 -8.47 -0.02 -26.77
N GLY A 201 -9.56 0.37 -27.44
CA GLY A 201 -10.77 0.91 -26.82
C GLY A 201 -10.72 2.40 -26.47
N GLN A 202 -9.60 3.08 -26.74
CA GLN A 202 -9.45 4.52 -26.54
C GLN A 202 -9.13 5.22 -27.86
N SER A 203 -9.77 6.35 -28.10
CA SER A 203 -9.51 7.20 -29.27
C SER A 203 -9.06 8.59 -28.85
N GLY A 204 -8.39 9.31 -29.74
CA GLY A 204 -7.88 10.64 -29.46
C GLY A 204 -6.57 10.95 -30.16
N THR A 205 -5.95 12.04 -29.75
CA THR A 205 -4.58 12.37 -30.20
C THR A 205 -3.65 11.98 -29.06
N PHE A 206 -2.90 10.89 -29.24
CA PHE A 206 -1.91 10.40 -28.28
C PHE A 206 -0.54 11.00 -28.61
N GLY A 207 -0.29 12.20 -28.11
CA GLY A 207 0.89 12.99 -28.49
C GLY A 207 2.17 12.60 -27.74
N ALA A 208 2.09 11.68 -26.78
CA ALA A 208 3.26 11.15 -26.10
C ALA A 208 3.09 9.66 -25.83
N SER A 209 4.15 8.90 -26.07
CA SER A 209 4.20 7.45 -25.87
C SER A 209 5.47 7.06 -25.10
N TYR A 210 5.37 6.03 -24.25
CA TYR A 210 6.49 5.60 -23.41
C TYR A 210 6.48 4.08 -23.22
N PHE A 211 7.65 3.53 -22.93
CA PHE A 211 7.78 2.20 -22.32
C PHE A 211 8.37 2.30 -20.92
N ASP A 212 8.11 1.29 -20.09
CA ASP A 212 8.86 1.01 -18.86
C ASP A 212 9.81 -0.18 -19.03
N GLN A 213 10.58 -0.46 -17.99
CA GLN A 213 11.54 -1.57 -17.96
C GLN A 213 10.89 -2.96 -18.11
N ASN A 214 9.59 -3.07 -17.83
CA ASN A 214 8.83 -4.31 -17.91
C ASN A 214 8.19 -4.51 -19.30
N GLY A 215 8.31 -3.51 -20.20
CA GLY A 215 7.67 -3.54 -21.51
C GLY A 215 6.20 -3.11 -21.50
N THR A 216 5.73 -2.48 -20.41
CA THR A 216 4.40 -1.85 -20.38
C THR A 216 4.42 -0.61 -21.25
N PHE A 217 3.45 -0.48 -22.16
CA PHE A 217 3.33 0.66 -23.05
C PHE A 217 2.37 1.70 -22.48
N TYR A 218 2.77 2.97 -22.50
CA TYR A 218 1.97 4.08 -21.99
C TYR A 218 1.70 5.09 -23.10
N ILE A 219 0.48 5.62 -23.14
CA ILE A 219 0.09 6.68 -24.07
C ILE A 219 -0.60 7.82 -23.32
N SER A 220 -0.20 9.06 -23.59
CA SER A 220 -0.85 10.25 -23.03
C SER A 220 -1.73 10.94 -24.07
N ARG A 221 -3.00 11.15 -23.73
CA ARG A 221 -3.99 11.77 -24.61
C ARG A 221 -4.00 13.29 -24.45
N ASN A 222 -3.88 14.01 -25.55
CA ASN A 222 -3.75 15.48 -25.56
C ASN A 222 -4.96 16.23 -25.03
N SER A 223 -6.17 15.71 -25.24
CA SER A 223 -7.42 16.44 -24.97
C SER A 223 -7.72 16.62 -23.48
N ASP A 224 -7.34 15.65 -22.66
CA ASP A 224 -7.64 15.59 -21.23
C ASP A 224 -6.41 15.28 -20.37
N GLY A 225 -5.28 14.92 -21.00
CA GLY A 225 -4.04 14.58 -20.28
C GLY A 225 -4.05 13.18 -19.70
N HIS A 226 -5.11 12.38 -19.91
CA HIS A 226 -5.17 11.02 -19.39
C HIS A 226 -4.02 10.17 -19.95
N ILE A 227 -3.39 9.43 -19.04
CA ILE A 227 -2.34 8.47 -19.32
C ILE A 227 -2.99 7.09 -19.26
N TYR A 228 -2.80 6.30 -20.31
CA TYR A 228 -3.26 4.92 -20.38
C TYR A 228 -2.09 3.96 -20.39
N ARG A 229 -2.23 2.80 -19.73
CA ARG A 229 -1.29 1.68 -19.85
C ARG A 229 -1.87 0.59 -20.74
N ILE A 230 -1.00 -0.08 -21.48
CA ILE A 230 -1.34 -1.14 -22.43
C ILE A 230 -0.30 -2.26 -22.29
N ASP A 231 -0.78 -3.48 -22.05
CA ASP A 231 0.02 -4.70 -22.28
C ASP A 231 0.00 -5.03 -23.77
N VAL A 232 1.11 -4.74 -24.45
CA VAL A 232 1.25 -4.98 -25.90
C VAL A 232 1.45 -6.46 -26.25
N SER A 233 1.70 -7.31 -25.26
CA SER A 233 1.84 -8.76 -25.41
C SER A 233 0.51 -9.51 -25.28
N ALA A 234 -0.53 -8.85 -24.75
CA ALA A 234 -1.85 -9.41 -24.59
C ALA A 234 -2.45 -9.82 -25.96
N PRO A 235 -3.20 -10.94 -26.04
CA PRO A 235 -3.86 -11.35 -27.29
C PRO A 235 -4.87 -10.33 -27.83
N SER A 236 -5.44 -9.52 -26.93
CA SER A 236 -6.37 -8.42 -27.23
C SER A 236 -5.98 -7.22 -26.35
N PRO A 237 -5.03 -6.38 -26.77
CA PRO A 237 -4.55 -5.25 -25.97
C PRO A 237 -5.66 -4.23 -25.70
N VAL A 238 -5.71 -3.73 -24.47
CA VAL A 238 -6.67 -2.71 -24.01
C VAL A 238 -5.90 -1.56 -23.36
N ALA A 239 -6.33 -0.33 -23.62
CA ALA A 239 -5.83 0.87 -22.97
C ALA A 239 -6.63 1.12 -21.70
N GLU A 240 -6.04 0.75 -20.57
CA GLU A 240 -6.57 0.97 -19.23
C GLU A 240 -6.16 2.36 -18.74
N PHE A 241 -7.09 3.13 -18.19
CA PHE A 241 -6.75 4.43 -17.59
C PHE A 241 -5.77 4.20 -16.43
N PHE A 242 -4.61 4.84 -16.48
CA PHE A 242 -3.53 4.62 -15.52
C PHE A 242 -3.36 5.79 -14.56
N ALA A 243 -3.34 7.02 -15.08
CA ALA A 243 -3.19 8.23 -14.28
C ALA A 243 -3.72 9.46 -15.01
N ASN A 244 -3.96 10.52 -14.25
CA ASN A 244 -4.12 11.86 -14.82
C ASN A 244 -2.79 12.38 -15.39
N GLY A 245 -2.81 13.53 -16.05
CA GLY A 245 -1.59 14.12 -16.59
C GLY A 245 -1.85 15.49 -17.21
N PRO A 246 -0.81 16.19 -17.68
CA PRO A 246 -0.96 17.50 -18.28
C PRO A 246 -1.63 17.43 -19.66
N SER A 247 -2.72 18.17 -19.85
CA SER A 247 -3.38 18.31 -21.15
C SER A 247 -2.75 19.42 -21.99
N SER A 248 -2.61 19.20 -23.30
CA SER A 248 -2.14 20.20 -24.26
C SER A 248 -2.43 19.75 -25.68
N SER A 249 -2.73 20.70 -26.56
CA SER A 249 -2.87 20.45 -28.00
C SER A 249 -1.58 19.99 -28.69
N GLN A 250 -0.44 20.18 -28.03
CA GLN A 250 0.88 19.79 -28.52
C GLN A 250 1.67 19.17 -27.37
N ASN A 251 1.90 17.87 -27.49
CA ASN A 251 2.64 17.02 -26.57
C ASN A 251 3.66 16.25 -27.40
N ASP A 252 4.80 15.98 -26.81
CA ASP A 252 5.82 15.07 -27.32
C ASP A 252 6.59 14.55 -26.11
N GLY A 253 6.64 13.22 -25.93
CA GLY A 253 7.12 12.59 -24.70
C GLY A 253 8.41 11.83 -24.91
N ALA A 254 9.21 11.73 -23.85
CA ALA A 254 10.36 10.84 -23.82
C ALA A 254 10.56 10.28 -22.42
N ARG A 255 11.09 9.07 -22.32
CA ARG A 255 11.44 8.47 -21.04
C ARG A 255 12.62 7.54 -21.19
N CYS A 256 13.41 7.40 -20.12
CA CYS A 256 14.34 6.31 -20.02
C CYS A 256 13.59 4.99 -19.75
N ALA A 257 13.37 4.18 -20.78
CA ALA A 257 12.62 2.93 -20.68
C ALA A 257 13.30 1.83 -19.84
N LEU A 258 14.53 2.05 -19.33
CA LEU A 258 15.19 1.15 -18.37
C LEU A 258 14.89 1.49 -16.90
N SER A 259 14.21 2.60 -16.61
CA SER A 259 13.83 2.92 -15.24
C SER A 259 12.49 2.26 -14.87
N GLY A 260 12.39 1.86 -13.60
CA GLY A 260 11.10 1.66 -12.94
C GLY A 260 10.27 2.94 -12.94
N LEU A 261 8.97 2.80 -12.63
CA LEU A 261 8.07 3.95 -12.47
C LEU A 261 8.22 4.63 -11.11
N LEU A 262 8.65 3.87 -10.09
CA LEU A 262 8.89 4.36 -8.73
C LEU A 262 10.32 4.02 -8.30
N ASN A 263 10.86 4.81 -7.38
CA ASN A 263 12.16 4.62 -6.74
C ASN A 263 12.08 5.00 -5.24
N GLU A 264 13.20 4.95 -4.51
CA GLU A 264 13.25 5.24 -3.06
C GLU A 264 12.86 6.69 -2.70
N ASP A 265 12.93 7.62 -3.65
CA ASP A 265 12.56 9.02 -3.46
C ASP A 265 11.11 9.32 -3.89
N SER A 266 10.40 8.33 -4.44
CA SER A 266 9.01 8.49 -4.89
C SER A 266 8.08 8.75 -3.72
N ARG A 267 7.47 9.94 -3.69
CA ARG A 267 6.46 10.35 -2.71
C ARG A 267 5.06 9.98 -3.18
N VAL A 268 4.73 8.69 -3.15
CA VAL A 268 3.43 8.18 -3.60
C VAL A 268 2.70 7.53 -2.44
N ASP A 269 1.45 7.95 -2.25
CA ASP A 269 0.51 7.37 -1.31
C ASP A 269 -0.38 6.35 -2.02
N PHE A 270 -0.55 5.17 -1.42
CA PHE A 270 -1.34 4.06 -1.96
C PHE A 270 -2.45 3.72 -0.97
N GLY A 271 -3.56 3.17 -1.48
CA GLY A 271 -4.61 2.67 -0.59
C GLY A 271 -4.15 1.45 0.22
N ASP A 272 -4.67 1.31 1.44
CA ASP A 272 -4.31 0.24 2.38
C ASP A 272 -5.27 -0.96 2.37
N ALA A 273 -6.28 -0.96 1.49
CA ALA A 273 -7.19 -2.10 1.32
C ALA A 273 -6.45 -3.34 0.78
N PRO A 274 -7.00 -4.56 0.96
CA PRO A 274 -6.46 -5.78 0.37
C PRO A 274 -6.26 -5.65 -1.14
N GLU A 275 -5.32 -6.44 -1.68
CA GLU A 275 -4.90 -6.36 -3.08
C GLU A 275 -6.07 -6.44 -4.08
N SER A 276 -7.15 -7.17 -3.75
CA SER A 276 -8.35 -7.26 -4.59
C SER A 276 -8.98 -5.90 -4.91
N TYR A 277 -8.88 -4.93 -3.99
CA TYR A 277 -9.44 -3.58 -4.13
C TYR A 277 -8.56 -2.64 -4.97
N GLY A 278 -7.43 -3.12 -5.49
CA GLY A 278 -6.49 -2.28 -6.22
C GLY A 278 -5.78 -1.31 -5.29
N SER A 279 -4.82 -1.80 -4.53
CA SER A 279 -4.00 -1.04 -3.56
C SER A 279 -2.52 -0.95 -3.94
N ASN A 280 -2.07 -1.53 -5.06
CA ASN A 280 -0.66 -1.50 -5.46
C ASN A 280 -0.45 -1.04 -6.91
N LEU A 281 0.78 -0.83 -7.36
CA LEU A 281 1.04 -0.32 -8.71
C LEU A 281 0.69 -1.35 -9.80
N ASP A 282 0.94 -2.64 -9.54
CA ASP A 282 0.78 -3.72 -10.51
C ASP A 282 -0.69 -3.91 -10.90
N ASN A 283 -1.60 -3.82 -9.93
CA ASN A 283 -3.05 -3.86 -10.14
C ASN A 283 -3.67 -2.48 -10.45
N ASN A 284 -2.86 -1.47 -10.79
CA ASN A 284 -3.31 -0.09 -11.05
C ASN A 284 -4.13 0.51 -9.90
N GLY A 285 -3.73 0.19 -8.68
CA GLY A 285 -4.38 0.65 -7.48
C GLY A 285 -4.47 2.17 -7.35
N ALA A 286 -5.40 2.60 -6.50
CA ALA A 286 -5.55 4.00 -6.14
C ALA A 286 -4.22 4.51 -5.58
N ARG A 287 -3.75 5.63 -6.13
CA ARG A 287 -2.54 6.26 -5.66
C ARG A 287 -2.51 7.75 -5.94
N HIS A 288 -1.86 8.50 -5.06
CA HIS A 288 -1.75 9.94 -5.12
C HIS A 288 -0.29 10.35 -4.99
N SER A 289 0.13 11.39 -5.72
CA SER A 289 1.39 12.05 -5.36
C SER A 289 1.17 12.78 -4.04
N MET A 290 2.00 12.48 -3.04
CA MET A 290 1.90 13.15 -1.75
C MET A 290 2.18 14.65 -1.90
N SER A 291 1.32 15.47 -1.33
CA SER A 291 1.42 16.93 -1.34
C SER A 291 1.51 17.47 0.08
N ASP A 292 2.39 18.44 0.31
CA ASP A 292 2.49 19.14 1.61
C ASP A 292 1.33 20.12 1.85
N ASP A 293 0.52 20.38 0.83
CA ASP A 293 -0.55 21.37 0.83
C ASP A 293 -1.97 20.76 0.82
N LEU A 294 -2.10 19.48 0.48
CA LEU A 294 -3.40 18.81 0.32
C LEU A 294 -3.32 17.35 0.77
N TYR A 295 -3.94 17.01 1.90
CA TYR A 295 -3.94 15.67 2.50
C TYR A 295 -5.06 15.53 3.56
N LEU A 296 -5.32 14.31 4.02
CA LEU A 296 -6.27 13.94 5.06
C LEU A 296 -5.59 13.92 6.45
N GLY A 297 -6.30 14.32 7.50
CA GLY A 297 -5.76 14.32 8.86
C GLY A 297 -4.79 15.47 9.19
N THR A 298 -3.74 15.16 9.93
CA THR A 298 -2.73 16.07 10.50
C THR A 298 -1.32 15.85 9.92
N SER A 299 -1.03 14.66 9.41
CA SER A 299 0.19 14.29 8.69
C SER A 299 -0.11 13.40 7.49
N ILE A 300 0.75 13.43 6.49
CA ILE A 300 0.64 12.61 5.27
C ILE A 300 1.00 11.15 5.56
N GLY A 301 0.18 10.22 5.08
CA GLY A 301 0.41 8.78 5.08
C GLY A 301 -0.43 8.02 6.12
N GLY A 302 -0.65 6.71 5.87
CA GLY A 302 -1.64 5.86 6.55
C GLY A 302 -1.50 5.56 8.06
N ASN A 303 -0.69 6.33 8.81
CA ASN A 303 -0.65 6.25 10.28
C ASN A 303 -1.57 7.30 10.95
N ASP A 304 -2.18 8.21 10.19
CA ASP A 304 -3.10 9.23 10.69
C ASP A 304 -4.52 8.93 10.21
N ASP A 305 -5.50 8.97 11.12
CA ASP A 305 -6.89 8.67 10.81
C ASP A 305 -7.61 9.97 10.39
N GLY A 306 -7.39 10.43 9.15
CA GLY A 306 -8.01 11.65 8.62
C GLY A 306 -9.53 11.57 8.44
N VAL A 307 -10.06 10.35 8.37
CA VAL A 307 -11.46 10.03 8.14
C VAL A 307 -11.99 9.17 9.30
N THR A 308 -13.09 9.58 9.92
CA THR A 308 -13.67 8.88 11.08
C THR A 308 -15.18 8.71 10.92
N PRO A 309 -15.71 7.48 10.87
CA PRO A 309 -17.15 7.23 10.95
C PRO A 309 -17.75 7.81 12.24
N VAL A 310 -18.75 8.67 12.11
CA VAL A 310 -19.50 9.28 13.23
C VAL A 310 -20.71 8.43 13.60
N THR A 311 -21.31 7.78 12.61
CA THR A 311 -22.40 6.81 12.78
C THR A 311 -21.98 5.46 12.24
N THR A 312 -22.72 4.43 12.62
CA THR A 312 -22.65 3.08 12.06
C THR A 312 -23.16 3.05 10.62
N PHE A 313 -22.65 2.11 9.83
CA PHE A 313 -23.16 1.81 8.49
C PHE A 313 -24.36 0.87 8.64
N GLU A 314 -25.55 1.45 8.75
CA GLU A 314 -26.79 0.70 8.96
C GLU A 314 -27.68 0.73 7.71
N GLN A 315 -28.11 -0.44 7.26
CA GLN A 315 -28.99 -0.59 6.09
C GLN A 315 -30.17 0.40 6.13
N GLY A 316 -30.30 1.20 5.07
CA GLY A 316 -31.39 2.14 4.88
C GLY A 316 -31.35 3.39 5.77
N LEU A 317 -30.23 3.66 6.46
CA LEU A 317 -30.00 4.88 7.24
C LEU A 317 -28.84 5.71 6.68
N ASP A 318 -28.88 7.00 6.96
CA ASP A 318 -27.79 7.93 6.69
C ASP A 318 -26.54 7.54 7.48
N THR A 319 -25.40 7.51 6.81
CA THR A 319 -24.08 7.35 7.38
C THR A 319 -23.35 8.70 7.35
N ALA A 320 -22.82 9.11 8.50
CA ALA A 320 -22.04 10.32 8.64
C ALA A 320 -20.58 9.98 8.93
N VAL A 321 -19.68 10.63 8.19
CA VAL A 321 -18.22 10.50 8.32
C VAL A 321 -17.62 11.89 8.53
N ALA A 322 -16.82 12.04 9.58
CA ALA A 322 -16.04 13.23 9.82
C ALA A 322 -14.72 13.12 9.04
N ILE A 323 -14.39 14.15 8.28
CA ILE A 323 -13.16 14.21 7.49
C ILE A 323 -12.40 15.47 7.87
N ASN A 324 -11.22 15.31 8.45
CA ASN A 324 -10.31 16.42 8.68
C ASN A 324 -9.35 16.52 7.50
N THR A 325 -9.18 17.72 6.92
CA THR A 325 -8.31 17.89 5.76
C THR A 325 -7.31 19.01 5.96
N LYS A 326 -6.16 18.89 5.30
CA LYS A 326 -5.29 20.01 4.97
C LYS A 326 -5.61 20.47 3.55
N GLY A 327 -5.69 21.79 3.35
CA GLY A 327 -5.97 22.38 2.04
C GLY A 327 -7.44 22.31 1.66
N SER A 328 -7.76 22.77 0.45
CA SER A 328 -9.12 22.71 -0.11
C SER A 328 -9.11 21.95 -1.42
N GLY A 329 -10.03 21.01 -1.57
CA GLY A 329 -10.06 20.04 -2.65
C GLY A 329 -11.40 19.32 -2.69
N VAL A 330 -11.48 18.22 -3.41
CA VAL A 330 -12.67 17.39 -3.53
C VAL A 330 -12.43 15.98 -3.00
N VAL A 331 -13.44 15.44 -2.31
CA VAL A 331 -13.43 14.07 -1.82
C VAL A 331 -14.35 13.20 -2.67
N ASN A 332 -13.89 11.97 -2.92
CA ASN A 332 -14.67 10.89 -3.49
C ASN A 332 -14.62 9.70 -2.53
N VAL A 333 -15.77 9.04 -2.33
CA VAL A 333 -15.89 7.92 -1.37
C VAL A 333 -16.59 6.74 -2.06
N TRP A 334 -16.04 5.55 -1.88
CA TRP A 334 -16.61 4.28 -2.32
C TRP A 334 -16.78 3.34 -1.14
N VAL A 335 -17.83 2.52 -1.16
CA VAL A 335 -18.04 1.44 -0.20
C VAL A 335 -18.47 0.20 -0.96
N ASP A 336 -17.76 -0.91 -0.80
CA ASP A 336 -18.09 -2.19 -1.45
C ASP A 336 -19.30 -2.81 -0.75
N TRP A 337 -20.50 -2.54 -1.28
CA TRP A 337 -21.75 -2.94 -0.65
C TRP A 337 -22.05 -4.44 -0.80
N GLN A 338 -21.46 -5.07 -1.82
CA GLN A 338 -21.63 -6.46 -2.20
C GLN A 338 -20.56 -7.39 -1.63
N GLN A 339 -19.53 -6.85 -0.96
CA GLN A 339 -18.41 -7.58 -0.37
C GLN A 339 -17.67 -8.47 -1.39
N ASP A 340 -17.58 -8.03 -2.64
CA ASP A 340 -16.99 -8.82 -3.74
C ASP A 340 -15.51 -8.51 -3.97
N GLY A 341 -14.94 -7.61 -3.18
CA GLY A 341 -13.51 -7.33 -3.18
C GLY A 341 -13.07 -6.29 -4.21
N GLN A 342 -14.00 -5.56 -4.83
CA GLN A 342 -13.73 -4.52 -5.81
C GLN A 342 -14.64 -3.30 -5.56
N PHE A 343 -14.22 -2.13 -6.06
CA PHE A 343 -15.06 -0.93 -6.07
C PHE A 343 -15.59 -0.71 -7.49
N ASP A 344 -16.90 -0.84 -7.67
CA ASP A 344 -17.57 -0.61 -8.94
C ASP A 344 -18.35 0.73 -8.97
N ASN A 345 -19.10 0.97 -10.05
CA ASN A 345 -19.82 2.23 -10.24
C ASN A 345 -20.99 2.43 -9.26
N ASN A 346 -21.54 1.37 -8.67
CA ASN A 346 -22.61 1.42 -7.67
C ASN A 346 -22.08 1.67 -6.26
N ASP A 347 -20.78 1.46 -6.05
CA ASP A 347 -20.13 1.64 -4.75
C ASP A 347 -19.82 3.10 -4.43
N GLN A 348 -19.78 3.97 -5.44
CA GLN A 348 -19.48 5.39 -5.25
C GLN A 348 -20.63 6.11 -4.54
N VAL A 349 -20.39 6.54 -3.31
CA VAL A 349 -21.38 7.24 -2.47
C VAL A 349 -21.17 8.74 -2.39
N VAL A 350 -19.96 9.21 -2.69
CA VAL A 350 -19.63 10.64 -2.77
C VAL A 350 -18.84 10.91 -4.04
N THR A 351 -19.29 11.91 -4.79
CA THR A 351 -18.64 12.35 -6.04
C THR A 351 -18.26 13.82 -5.95
N ASP A 352 -16.96 14.10 -6.09
CA ASP A 352 -16.37 15.43 -6.21
C ASP A 352 -16.88 16.45 -5.17
N GLN A 353 -17.12 16.01 -3.93
CA GLN A 353 -17.63 16.89 -2.89
C GLN A 353 -16.51 17.81 -2.40
N THR A 354 -16.70 19.13 -2.55
CA THR A 354 -15.72 20.11 -2.06
C THR A 354 -15.62 20.09 -0.54
N LEU A 355 -14.41 19.91 -0.02
CA LEU A 355 -14.07 20.06 1.39
C LEU A 355 -13.18 21.28 1.60
N ILE A 356 -13.33 21.91 2.78
CA ILE A 356 -12.49 23.03 3.21
C ILE A 356 -11.41 22.56 4.18
N ASP A 357 -10.34 23.35 4.32
CA ASP A 357 -9.28 23.10 5.30
C ASP A 357 -9.89 22.97 6.72
N GLY A 358 -9.52 21.90 7.43
CA GLY A 358 -10.02 21.54 8.75
C GLY A 358 -11.13 20.49 8.73
N ALA A 359 -12.03 20.57 9.72
CA ALA A 359 -13.05 19.54 9.94
C ALA A 359 -14.27 19.72 9.03
N ASN A 360 -14.64 18.63 8.36
CA ASN A 360 -15.80 18.51 7.49
C ASN A 360 -16.67 17.34 7.95
N LEU A 361 -17.97 17.41 7.66
CA LEU A 361 -18.90 16.31 7.86
C LEU A 361 -19.50 15.92 6.51
N VAL A 362 -19.30 14.68 6.13
CA VAL A 362 -19.82 14.08 4.90
C VAL A 362 -20.90 13.09 5.27
N VAL A 363 -22.04 13.13 4.58
CA VAL A 363 -23.20 12.29 4.86
C VAL A 363 -23.66 11.64 3.56
N PHE A 364 -23.88 10.34 3.59
CA PHE A 364 -24.37 9.53 2.48
C PHE A 364 -25.25 8.39 2.97
N ASP A 365 -26.06 7.80 2.09
CA ASP A 365 -26.98 6.72 2.47
C ASP A 365 -26.27 5.36 2.48
N THR A 366 -26.49 4.53 3.51
CA THR A 366 -26.18 3.10 3.42
C THR A 366 -27.35 2.39 2.74
N PRO A 367 -27.15 1.71 1.59
CA PRO A 367 -28.23 1.03 0.88
C PRO A 367 -28.98 0.01 1.74
N VAL A 368 -30.29 -0.11 1.53
CA VAL A 368 -31.13 -1.07 2.28
C VAL A 368 -30.78 -2.54 1.96
N ASP A 369 -30.21 -2.76 0.79
CA ASP A 369 -29.80 -4.05 0.24
C ASP A 369 -28.30 -4.31 0.33
N ALA A 370 -27.53 -3.44 1.00
CA ALA A 370 -26.11 -3.67 1.27
C ALA A 370 -25.90 -4.98 2.05
N GLU A 371 -24.92 -5.79 1.67
CA GLU A 371 -24.62 -7.02 2.39
C GLU A 371 -24.09 -6.71 3.80
N THR A 372 -24.69 -7.34 4.82
CA THR A 372 -24.23 -7.15 6.20
C THR A 372 -22.93 -7.90 6.46
N GLY A 373 -22.03 -7.32 7.25
CA GLY A 373 -20.71 -7.91 7.49
C GLY A 373 -19.61 -6.88 7.38
N THR A 374 -18.38 -7.37 7.32
CA THR A 374 -17.18 -6.55 7.20
C THR A 374 -16.88 -6.31 5.72
N THR A 375 -16.71 -5.05 5.34
CA THR A 375 -16.33 -4.63 3.98
C THR A 375 -15.32 -3.48 4.02
N TRP A 376 -14.97 -2.92 2.87
CA TRP A 376 -14.04 -1.80 2.75
C TRP A 376 -14.71 -0.54 2.22
N MET A 377 -14.26 0.60 2.75
CA MET A 377 -14.56 1.94 2.26
C MET A 377 -13.26 2.59 1.82
N ARG A 378 -13.26 3.20 0.63
CA ARG A 378 -12.14 4.00 0.11
C ARG A 378 -12.50 5.46 0.09
N THR A 379 -11.61 6.31 0.62
CA THR A 379 -11.70 7.76 0.54
C THR A 379 -10.52 8.29 -0.27
N ARG A 380 -10.81 9.04 -1.35
CA ARG A 380 -9.78 9.71 -2.15
C ARG A 380 -10.01 11.21 -2.11
N TYR A 381 -9.00 11.95 -1.67
CA TYR A 381 -9.03 13.41 -1.60
C TYR A 381 -8.00 14.00 -2.56
N SER A 382 -8.38 14.96 -3.41
CA SER A 382 -7.45 15.58 -4.37
C SER A 382 -7.95 16.94 -4.89
N SER A 383 -7.15 17.63 -5.69
CA SER A 383 -7.62 18.82 -6.42
C SER A 383 -8.32 18.47 -7.74
N VAL A 384 -8.28 17.21 -8.15
CA VAL A 384 -8.78 16.71 -9.44
C VAL A 384 -10.19 16.15 -9.28
N ASN A 385 -11.10 16.56 -10.19
CA ASN A 385 -12.46 16.03 -10.25
C ASN A 385 -12.55 14.78 -11.13
N GLY A 386 -13.59 13.97 -10.94
CA GLY A 386 -13.91 12.83 -11.80
C GLY A 386 -12.91 11.69 -11.68
N ILE A 387 -12.26 11.56 -10.52
CA ILE A 387 -11.35 10.45 -10.24
C ILE A 387 -12.14 9.17 -9.96
N GLY A 388 -11.65 8.03 -10.46
CA GLY A 388 -12.23 6.71 -10.19
C GLY A 388 -11.72 6.10 -8.87
N PRO A 389 -12.13 4.86 -8.55
CA PRO A 389 -11.62 4.14 -7.37
C PRO A 389 -10.17 3.65 -7.52
N ASN A 390 -9.60 3.69 -8.73
CA ASN A 390 -8.26 3.20 -9.09
C ASN A 390 -7.48 4.26 -9.89
N GLY A 391 -6.20 4.01 -10.16
CA GLY A 391 -5.34 4.89 -10.94
C GLY A 391 -4.69 6.04 -10.17
N GLY A 392 -3.72 6.70 -10.80
CA GLY A 392 -2.91 7.78 -10.26
C GLY A 392 -3.55 9.17 -10.34
N VAL A 393 -3.36 9.96 -9.28
CA VAL A 393 -3.75 11.38 -9.22
C VAL A 393 -2.55 12.23 -8.80
N SER A 394 -2.47 13.45 -9.33
CA SER A 394 -1.32 14.34 -9.21
C SER A 394 -1.11 14.94 -7.82
N ASP A 395 -2.07 14.85 -6.91
CA ASP A 395 -1.97 15.35 -5.55
C ASP A 395 -3.00 14.68 -4.63
N GLY A 396 -2.84 14.90 -3.33
CA GLY A 396 -3.78 14.45 -2.31
C GLY A 396 -3.39 13.13 -1.66
N GLU A 397 -4.39 12.38 -1.23
CA GLU A 397 -4.23 11.17 -0.42
C GLU A 397 -5.38 10.18 -0.66
N VAL A 398 -5.09 8.90 -0.44
CA VAL A 398 -6.06 7.80 -0.41
C VAL A 398 -5.99 7.11 0.95
N GLU A 399 -7.14 6.99 1.61
CA GLU A 399 -7.27 6.21 2.85
C GLU A 399 -8.35 5.14 2.67
N ASP A 400 -8.02 3.92 3.08
CA ASP A 400 -8.91 2.76 3.04
C ASP A 400 -9.26 2.30 4.45
N TYR A 401 -10.55 2.08 4.71
CA TYR A 401 -11.06 1.69 6.01
C TYR A 401 -11.86 0.40 5.92
N GLN A 402 -11.50 -0.56 6.76
CA GLN A 402 -12.37 -1.70 7.01
C GLN A 402 -13.56 -1.24 7.88
N ILE A 403 -14.76 -1.40 7.35
CA ILE A 403 -16.01 -1.00 8.00
C ILE A 403 -16.92 -2.21 8.22
N VAL A 404 -17.97 -2.02 9.00
CA VAL A 404 -18.97 -3.04 9.27
C VAL A 404 -20.36 -2.52 8.92
N VAL A 405 -21.01 -3.17 7.97
CA VAL A 405 -22.42 -2.95 7.61
C VAL A 405 -23.31 -3.82 8.50
N SER A 406 -24.30 -3.21 9.13
CA SER A 406 -25.29 -3.92 9.96
C SER A 406 -26.72 -3.75 9.45
N GLU A 407 -27.58 -4.70 9.82
CA GLU A 407 -29.01 -4.55 9.59
C GLU A 407 -29.55 -3.34 10.37
N GLN A 408 -30.59 -2.71 9.83
CA GLN A 408 -31.30 -1.63 10.52
C GLN A 408 -31.70 -2.02 11.95
N GLY A 409 -31.42 -1.11 12.90
CA GLY A 409 -31.76 -1.29 14.31
C GLY A 409 -30.80 -2.18 15.09
N THR A 410 -29.63 -2.49 14.51
CA THR A 410 -28.56 -3.24 15.18
C THR A 410 -27.54 -2.28 15.77
N THR A 411 -27.32 -2.36 17.08
CA THR A 411 -26.21 -1.65 17.74
C THR A 411 -24.96 -2.54 17.76
N ILE A 412 -23.81 -1.99 17.39
CA ILE A 412 -22.51 -2.67 17.45
C ILE A 412 -21.73 -2.17 18.65
N HIS A 413 -21.36 -3.09 19.55
CA HIS A 413 -20.48 -2.81 20.68
C HIS A 413 -19.09 -3.36 20.39
N SER A 414 -18.11 -2.47 20.25
CA SER A 414 -16.72 -2.83 19.97
C SER A 414 -15.86 -2.72 21.23
N TYR A 415 -14.89 -3.63 21.38
CA TYR A 415 -13.88 -3.58 22.43
C TYR A 415 -12.47 -3.82 21.86
N PRO A 416 -11.47 -2.98 22.19
CA PRO A 416 -11.58 -1.79 23.03
C PRO A 416 -12.29 -0.61 22.34
N SER A 417 -12.20 -0.52 21.01
CA SER A 417 -12.97 0.40 20.17
C SER A 417 -13.14 -0.18 18.76
N THR A 418 -13.71 0.59 17.82
CA THR A 418 -13.80 0.18 16.40
C THR A 418 -12.44 0.19 15.70
N ASN A 419 -11.47 0.98 16.16
CA ASN A 419 -10.24 1.26 15.40
C ASN A 419 -8.96 0.87 16.17
N THR A 420 -9.07 0.36 17.40
CA THR A 420 -7.90 0.01 18.23
C THR A 420 -7.97 -1.42 18.74
N TYR A 421 -6.82 -1.96 19.15
CA TYR A 421 -6.66 -3.31 19.69
C TYR A 421 -6.17 -3.28 21.14
N THR A 422 -6.56 -4.30 21.91
CA THR A 422 -5.95 -4.63 23.22
C THR A 422 -4.86 -5.68 23.00
N THR A 423 -3.83 -5.74 23.85
CA THR A 423 -2.83 -6.81 23.82
C THR A 423 -3.20 -7.90 24.82
N LEU A 424 -3.18 -9.15 24.37
CA LEU A 424 -3.17 -10.34 25.21
C LEU A 424 -1.74 -10.90 25.24
N ALA A 425 -1.22 -11.21 26.42
CA ALA A 425 0.13 -11.72 26.60
C ALA A 425 0.11 -12.93 27.54
N TYR A 426 0.71 -14.04 27.14
CA TYR A 426 0.64 -15.34 27.83
C TYR A 426 2.02 -15.87 28.21
N GLU A 427 2.05 -16.71 29.25
CA GLU A 427 3.11 -17.68 29.53
C GLU A 427 2.63 -19.10 29.16
N ASP A 428 3.49 -19.92 28.54
CA ASP A 428 3.13 -21.25 28.03
C ASP A 428 3.45 -22.40 28.99
N LYS A 429 4.25 -22.14 30.05
CA LYS A 429 4.75 -23.17 30.96
C LYS A 429 3.82 -23.50 32.12
N TRP A 430 2.65 -22.86 32.22
CA TRP A 430 1.66 -23.18 33.24
C TRP A 430 1.45 -24.71 33.33
N PRO A 431 1.48 -25.31 34.53
CA PRO A 431 1.42 -24.69 35.86
C PRO A 431 2.79 -24.42 36.54
N VAL A 432 3.89 -24.39 35.79
CA VAL A 432 5.26 -24.12 36.30
C VAL A 432 5.71 -22.72 35.90
N ILE A 433 6.36 -21.99 36.81
CA ILE A 433 6.87 -20.64 36.50
C ILE A 433 8.08 -20.78 35.57
N GLY A 434 8.01 -20.10 34.43
CA GLY A 434 9.11 -19.98 33.48
C GLY A 434 10.02 -18.79 33.76
N ASP A 435 10.45 -18.17 32.69
CA ASP A 435 11.22 -16.93 32.62
C ASP A 435 10.37 -15.67 32.82
N TYR A 436 9.04 -15.80 32.74
CA TYR A 436 8.09 -14.78 33.13
C TYR A 436 8.27 -13.46 32.35
N ASP A 437 8.60 -13.55 31.07
CA ASP A 437 8.76 -12.41 30.17
C ASP A 437 7.46 -12.03 29.45
N MET A 438 6.41 -12.85 29.58
CA MET A 438 5.06 -12.67 29.05
C MET A 438 5.04 -12.47 27.53
N ASN A 439 5.94 -13.12 26.81
CA ASN A 439 6.01 -13.05 25.35
C ASN A 439 5.85 -14.40 24.65
N ASP A 440 5.57 -15.49 25.40
CA ASP A 440 5.43 -16.84 24.85
C ASP A 440 4.38 -16.87 23.72
N VAL A 441 3.26 -16.17 23.92
CA VAL A 441 2.30 -15.80 22.87
C VAL A 441 1.76 -14.39 23.15
N VAL A 442 1.87 -13.49 22.17
CA VAL A 442 1.36 -12.12 22.24
C VAL A 442 0.38 -11.88 21.09
N VAL A 443 -0.80 -11.33 21.39
CA VAL A 443 -1.92 -11.19 20.43
C VAL A 443 -2.48 -9.77 20.49
N ALA A 444 -2.61 -9.10 19.35
CA ALA A 444 -3.50 -7.96 19.20
C ALA A 444 -4.94 -8.48 19.06
N TYR A 445 -5.87 -7.96 19.85
CA TYR A 445 -7.22 -8.53 19.96
C TYR A 445 -8.31 -7.45 19.97
N ARG A 446 -9.39 -7.68 19.22
CA ARG A 446 -10.57 -6.83 19.15
C ARG A 446 -11.83 -7.68 19.01
N THR A 447 -12.94 -7.23 19.59
CA THR A 447 -14.23 -7.89 19.47
C THR A 447 -15.33 -6.90 19.10
N HIS A 448 -16.31 -7.39 18.36
CA HIS A 448 -17.55 -6.68 18.05
C HIS A 448 -18.73 -7.57 18.40
N ARG A 449 -19.71 -7.01 19.09
CA ARG A 449 -20.96 -7.68 19.45
C ARG A 449 -22.13 -6.92 18.87
N PHE A 450 -22.96 -7.61 18.11
CA PHE A 450 -24.12 -7.06 17.41
C PHE A 450 -25.37 -7.36 18.24
N VAL A 451 -26.14 -6.30 18.54
CA VAL A 451 -27.31 -6.35 19.40
C VAL A 451 -28.50 -5.77 18.67
N LYS A 452 -29.60 -6.52 18.58
CA LYS A 452 -30.87 -6.09 18.00
C LYS A 452 -31.99 -6.49 18.95
N ASP A 453 -32.92 -5.58 19.22
CA ASP A 453 -34.04 -5.81 20.13
C ASP A 453 -33.60 -6.36 21.52
N GLU A 454 -32.54 -5.78 22.10
CA GLU A 454 -31.93 -6.19 23.38
C GLU A 454 -31.35 -7.62 23.37
N GLN A 455 -31.12 -8.20 22.19
CA GLN A 455 -30.53 -9.53 22.03
C GLN A 455 -29.25 -9.48 21.21
N ALA A 456 -28.16 -9.99 21.77
CA ALA A 456 -26.94 -10.25 21.05
C ALA A 456 -27.16 -11.39 20.05
N ASN A 457 -26.89 -11.15 18.77
CA ASN A 457 -27.16 -12.10 17.69
C ASN A 457 -25.92 -12.48 16.86
N ARG A 458 -24.81 -11.76 17.00
CA ARG A 458 -23.54 -12.05 16.31
C ARG A 458 -22.34 -11.53 17.10
N TYR A 459 -21.24 -12.24 17.00
CA TYR A 459 -19.91 -11.79 17.42
C TYR A 459 -18.98 -11.73 16.21
N VAL A 460 -18.10 -10.75 16.18
CA VAL A 460 -16.93 -10.74 15.30
C VAL A 460 -15.69 -10.61 16.18
N ILE A 461 -14.69 -11.45 15.94
CA ILE A 461 -13.43 -11.49 16.71
C ILE A 461 -12.30 -11.29 15.72
N GLU A 462 -11.45 -10.31 15.97
CA GLU A 462 -10.35 -9.93 15.08
C GLU A 462 -9.05 -9.83 15.86
N GLY A 463 -7.94 -10.13 15.21
CA GLY A 463 -6.65 -9.98 15.84
C GLY A 463 -5.47 -10.40 14.98
N SER A 464 -4.28 -10.28 15.56
CA SER A 464 -3.05 -10.78 14.96
C SER A 464 -2.08 -11.31 16.00
N ILE A 465 -1.30 -12.32 15.63
CA ILE A 465 -0.20 -12.83 16.47
C ILE A 465 0.98 -11.88 16.33
N LEU A 466 1.31 -11.17 17.41
CA LEU A 466 2.35 -10.16 17.46
C LEU A 466 3.73 -10.77 17.73
N ALA A 467 3.80 -11.80 18.57
CA ALA A 467 5.01 -12.52 18.93
C ALA A 467 4.71 -13.94 19.43
N HIS A 468 5.71 -14.83 19.31
CA HIS A 468 5.68 -16.19 19.86
C HIS A 468 7.09 -16.57 20.39
N GLY A 469 7.35 -16.23 21.64
CA GLY A 469 8.60 -16.52 22.40
C GLY A 469 8.76 -17.95 22.90
N ALA A 470 7.75 -18.79 22.66
CA ALA A 470 7.70 -20.09 23.29
C ALA A 470 8.46 -21.21 22.53
N SER A 471 9.16 -22.06 23.30
CA SER A 471 9.74 -23.32 22.79
C SER A 471 8.73 -24.46 22.70
N TYR A 472 7.63 -24.40 23.47
CA TYR A 472 6.52 -25.31 23.27
C TYR A 472 5.63 -24.83 22.13
N SER A 473 4.90 -25.77 21.52
CA SER A 473 3.93 -25.44 20.50
C SER A 473 2.60 -25.13 21.15
N ASN A 474 2.06 -23.95 20.87
CA ASN A 474 0.81 -23.46 21.43
C ASN A 474 -0.24 -23.35 20.33
N GLY A 475 -1.46 -23.77 20.64
CA GLY A 475 -2.66 -23.36 19.90
C GLY A 475 -3.30 -22.14 20.57
N PHE A 476 -4.21 -21.49 19.87
CA PHE A 476 -4.96 -20.33 20.37
C PHE A 476 -6.45 -20.45 20.07
N ALA A 477 -7.28 -20.21 21.08
CA ALA A 477 -8.74 -20.33 20.98
C ALA A 477 -9.45 -19.28 21.83
N ILE A 478 -10.73 -19.08 21.54
CA ILE A 478 -11.62 -18.19 22.27
C ILE A 478 -12.88 -18.93 22.66
N GLN A 479 -13.18 -18.95 23.95
CA GLN A 479 -14.45 -19.43 24.48
C GLN A 479 -15.48 -18.29 24.58
N LEU A 480 -16.72 -18.60 24.23
CA LEU A 480 -17.88 -17.73 24.43
C LEU A 480 -18.62 -18.16 25.70
N ASP A 481 -18.20 -17.62 26.85
CA ASP A 481 -18.77 -17.99 28.16
C ASP A 481 -20.30 -17.78 28.19
N GLY A 482 -21.04 -18.84 28.51
CA GLY A 482 -22.50 -18.82 28.58
C GLY A 482 -23.23 -18.89 27.23
N VAL A 483 -22.49 -19.00 26.12
CA VAL A 483 -23.05 -19.21 24.78
C VAL A 483 -22.87 -20.69 24.44
N SER A 484 -23.96 -21.46 24.46
CA SER A 484 -23.88 -22.89 24.12
C SER A 484 -23.48 -23.10 22.66
N ARG A 485 -22.77 -24.19 22.38
CA ARG A 485 -22.43 -24.60 21.02
C ARG A 485 -23.66 -24.70 20.10
N SER A 486 -24.77 -25.21 20.62
CA SER A 486 -26.06 -25.29 19.90
C SER A 486 -26.67 -23.94 19.50
N SER A 487 -26.28 -22.85 20.17
CA SER A 487 -26.78 -21.50 19.87
C SER A 487 -26.04 -20.85 18.69
N ILE A 488 -24.95 -21.47 18.20
CA ILE A 488 -24.17 -20.95 17.07
C ILE A 488 -24.84 -21.35 15.74
N ASN A 489 -25.00 -20.41 14.83
CA ASN A 489 -25.31 -20.71 13.43
C ASN A 489 -24.01 -21.14 12.73
N GLN A 490 -23.70 -22.43 12.85
CA GLN A 490 -22.45 -23.00 12.36
C GLN A 490 -22.23 -22.80 10.84
N SER A 491 -23.29 -22.84 10.04
CA SER A 491 -23.22 -22.62 8.58
C SER A 491 -22.97 -21.18 8.17
N GLY A 492 -23.23 -20.21 9.06
CA GLY A 492 -23.02 -18.80 8.80
C GLY A 492 -21.67 -18.28 9.30
N ILE A 493 -20.82 -19.14 9.87
CA ILE A 493 -19.48 -18.73 10.32
C ILE A 493 -18.65 -18.35 9.11
N VAL A 494 -18.04 -17.16 9.16
CA VAL A 494 -17.01 -16.73 8.21
C VAL A 494 -15.70 -16.66 8.97
N PHE A 495 -14.72 -17.46 8.56
CA PHE A 495 -13.40 -17.51 9.18
C PHE A 495 -12.34 -17.11 8.15
N LYS A 496 -11.53 -16.11 8.48
CA LYS A 496 -10.43 -15.64 7.66
C LYS A 496 -9.11 -15.77 8.41
N LEU A 497 -8.07 -16.25 7.70
CA LEU A 497 -6.66 -16.08 8.07
C LEU A 497 -5.97 -15.31 6.96
N ASP A 498 -5.24 -14.25 7.30
CA ASP A 498 -4.55 -13.35 6.36
C ASP A 498 -5.48 -12.90 5.22
N ASP A 499 -6.69 -12.47 5.60
CA ASP A 499 -7.77 -12.03 4.71
C ASP A 499 -8.34 -13.09 3.76
N ILE A 500 -7.84 -14.33 3.80
CA ILE A 500 -8.33 -15.46 3.01
C ILE A 500 -9.45 -16.18 3.78
N ILE A 501 -10.65 -16.26 3.19
CA ILE A 501 -11.76 -17.06 3.72
C ILE A 501 -11.39 -18.54 3.68
N LEU A 502 -11.44 -19.19 4.85
CA LEU A 502 -11.21 -20.61 5.00
C LEU A 502 -12.50 -21.40 4.89
N ASN A 503 -12.42 -22.55 4.22
CA ASN A 503 -13.52 -23.52 4.14
C ASN A 503 -13.61 -24.42 5.39
N THR A 504 -12.70 -24.26 6.35
CA THR A 504 -12.67 -25.00 7.61
C THR A 504 -13.55 -24.32 8.65
N ASN A 505 -14.26 -25.11 9.45
CA ASN A 505 -15.09 -24.57 10.52
C ASN A 505 -14.25 -24.43 11.81
N PRO A 506 -14.09 -23.21 12.38
CA PRO A 506 -13.32 -23.02 13.60
C PRO A 506 -14.08 -23.40 14.88
N LEU A 507 -15.38 -23.72 14.80
CA LEU A 507 -16.15 -24.15 15.98
C LEU A 507 -15.73 -25.55 16.42
N GLU A 508 -15.20 -25.63 17.64
CA GLU A 508 -14.81 -26.87 18.30
C GLU A 508 -15.97 -27.91 18.31
N ALA A 509 -15.62 -29.17 18.01
CA ALA A 509 -16.53 -30.29 18.22
C ALA A 509 -16.66 -30.60 19.72
N GLY A 510 -17.89 -30.77 20.20
CA GLY A 510 -18.15 -30.99 21.62
C GLY A 510 -19.62 -31.30 21.88
N ASN A 511 -20.04 -31.29 23.15
CA ASN A 511 -21.45 -31.41 23.49
C ASN A 511 -22.18 -30.11 23.11
N GLU A 512 -23.43 -30.23 22.65
CA GLU A 512 -24.25 -29.08 22.24
C GLU A 512 -24.58 -28.11 23.38
N ALA A 513 -24.49 -28.59 24.63
CA ALA A 513 -24.72 -27.80 25.84
C ALA A 513 -23.45 -27.13 26.40
N ASP A 514 -22.26 -27.50 25.91
CA ASP A 514 -21.01 -26.87 26.33
C ASP A 514 -20.92 -25.45 25.77
N ASP A 515 -20.14 -24.59 26.43
CA ASP A 515 -19.84 -23.26 25.88
C ASP A 515 -19.09 -23.42 24.55
N ALA A 516 -19.43 -22.57 23.57
CA ALA A 516 -18.82 -22.59 22.26
C ALA A 516 -17.34 -22.17 22.35
N VAL A 517 -16.46 -22.95 21.74
CA VAL A 517 -15.02 -22.65 21.61
C VAL A 517 -14.69 -22.49 20.14
N ILE A 518 -14.04 -21.38 19.80
CA ILE A 518 -13.57 -21.04 18.46
C ILE A 518 -12.06 -21.21 18.44
N VAL A 519 -11.58 -22.21 17.70
CA VAL A 519 -10.15 -22.51 17.56
C VAL A 519 -9.61 -21.72 16.37
N ILE A 520 -8.68 -20.79 16.63
CA ILE A 520 -8.02 -20.01 15.59
C ILE A 520 -6.93 -20.86 14.92
N SER A 521 -6.12 -21.55 15.73
CA SER A 521 -5.14 -22.51 15.25
C SER A 521 -4.81 -23.54 16.33
N ASP A 522 -4.64 -24.81 15.93
CA ASP A 522 -4.13 -25.88 16.80
C ASP A 522 -2.63 -25.72 17.11
N ASN A 523 -1.89 -25.05 16.23
CA ASN A 523 -0.46 -24.80 16.35
C ASN A 523 -0.07 -23.51 15.64
N LEU A 524 0.24 -22.47 16.40
CA LEU A 524 0.63 -21.17 15.87
C LEU A 524 1.89 -21.24 14.98
N TRP A 525 2.82 -22.16 15.27
CA TRP A 525 4.01 -22.40 14.44
C TRP A 525 3.72 -22.88 13.02
N ASP A 526 2.51 -23.33 12.71
CA ASP A 526 2.14 -23.69 11.34
C ASP A 526 1.86 -22.45 10.46
N HIS A 527 1.82 -21.26 11.07
CA HIS A 527 1.44 -20.00 10.40
C HIS A 527 2.48 -18.88 10.52
N ILE A 528 3.52 -19.07 11.34
CA ILE A 528 4.55 -18.06 11.57
C ILE A 528 5.92 -18.66 11.29
N ASP A 529 6.72 -17.96 10.50
CA ASP A 529 8.10 -18.34 10.18
C ASP A 529 9.07 -17.55 11.07
N SER A 530 10.04 -18.24 11.66
CA SER A 530 11.17 -17.56 12.31
C SER A 530 12.25 -17.25 11.27
N HIS A 531 12.87 -16.06 11.37
CA HIS A 531 14.02 -15.74 10.54
C HIS A 531 15.19 -16.71 10.83
N VAL A 532 16.07 -16.94 9.85
CA VAL A 532 17.14 -17.98 9.96
C VAL A 532 18.08 -17.78 11.15
N ASP A 533 18.22 -16.53 11.61
CA ASP A 533 19.07 -16.14 12.75
C ASP A 533 18.27 -15.94 14.06
N CYS A 534 16.97 -16.25 14.04
CA CYS A 534 16.04 -16.07 15.15
C CYS A 534 15.51 -17.43 15.63
N ALA A 535 15.60 -17.67 16.94
CA ALA A 535 15.08 -18.90 17.56
C ALA A 535 13.58 -18.82 17.83
N PHE A 536 13.05 -17.61 17.97
CA PHE A 536 11.65 -17.33 18.29
C PHE A 536 11.10 -16.20 17.42
N TYR A 537 9.78 -16.12 17.33
CA TYR A 537 9.10 -15.16 16.46
C TYR A 537 8.95 -13.82 17.19
N ARG A 538 9.66 -12.79 16.71
CA ARG A 538 9.59 -11.38 17.18
C ARG A 538 9.88 -11.13 18.67
N THR A 539 10.51 -12.06 19.38
CA THR A 539 10.93 -11.88 20.79
C THR A 539 12.42 -11.61 20.98
N GLN A 540 13.22 -11.61 19.91
CA GLN A 540 14.66 -11.38 19.98
C GLN A 540 15.12 -10.12 19.22
N LYS A 541 16.16 -9.44 19.73
CA LYS A 541 16.67 -8.21 19.11
C LYS A 541 17.16 -8.48 17.67
N GLY A 542 16.64 -7.72 16.71
CA GLY A 542 16.96 -7.88 15.29
C GLY A 542 16.04 -8.86 14.53
N CYS A 543 15.05 -9.45 15.21
CA CYS A 543 14.04 -10.33 14.63
C CYS A 543 12.75 -9.54 14.38
N GLY A 544 12.75 -8.75 13.29
CA GLY A 544 11.61 -7.94 12.85
C GLY A 544 10.93 -8.57 11.63
N GLU A 545 10.34 -9.75 11.80
CA GLU A 545 9.60 -10.42 10.73
C GLU A 545 8.33 -9.64 10.31
N THR A 546 8.01 -9.62 9.01
CA THR A 546 6.91 -8.82 8.44
C THR A 546 5.56 -9.54 8.39
N ASN A 547 5.53 -10.86 8.65
CA ASN A 547 4.32 -11.67 8.48
C ASN A 547 3.68 -12.01 9.82
N ASN A 548 2.68 -11.22 10.24
CA ASN A 548 1.84 -11.57 11.39
C ASN A 548 0.64 -12.40 10.92
N LEU A 549 0.39 -13.55 11.56
CA LEU A 549 -0.88 -14.27 11.36
C LEU A 549 -2.04 -13.35 11.79
N ARG A 550 -2.83 -12.86 10.82
CA ARG A 550 -4.06 -12.10 11.07
C ARG A 550 -5.25 -13.06 11.04
N PHE A 551 -6.17 -12.90 11.98
CA PHE A 551 -7.40 -13.69 12.03
C PHE A 551 -8.63 -12.82 12.17
N SER A 552 -9.73 -13.23 11.53
CA SER A 552 -11.06 -12.66 11.70
C SER A 552 -12.10 -13.78 11.69
N VAL A 553 -12.97 -13.83 12.70
CA VAL A 553 -14.07 -14.80 12.79
C VAL A 553 -15.38 -14.09 13.02
N SER A 554 -16.33 -14.22 12.09
CA SER A 554 -17.73 -13.82 12.27
C SER A 554 -18.56 -15.02 12.70
N ILE A 555 -19.26 -14.86 13.82
CA ILE A 555 -19.96 -15.93 14.55
C ILE A 555 -21.42 -15.51 14.72
N PRO A 556 -22.31 -15.79 13.75
CA PRO A 556 -23.73 -15.56 13.92
C PRO A 556 -24.34 -16.58 14.89
N LEU A 557 -25.33 -16.15 15.65
CA LEU A 557 -26.10 -17.00 16.56
C LEU A 557 -27.41 -17.44 15.88
N SER A 558 -27.71 -18.73 15.94
CA SER A 558 -29.01 -19.27 15.53
C SER A 558 -30.08 -18.97 16.57
N THR A 559 -29.68 -18.84 17.83
CA THR A 559 -30.52 -18.43 18.96
C THR A 559 -29.87 -17.20 19.61
N PRO A 560 -30.44 -15.99 19.45
CA PRO A 560 -29.91 -14.80 20.10
C PRO A 560 -29.96 -14.89 21.63
N ILE A 561 -29.10 -14.13 22.28
CA ILE A 561 -28.92 -14.14 23.75
C ILE A 561 -29.27 -12.77 24.31
N ASP A 562 -30.01 -12.72 25.42
CA ASP A 562 -30.27 -11.47 26.15
C ASP A 562 -28.98 -10.69 26.36
N ASP A 563 -28.95 -9.42 25.95
CA ASP A 563 -27.73 -8.61 25.98
C ASP A 563 -27.11 -8.53 27.37
N ASN A 564 -27.91 -8.60 28.44
CA ASN A 564 -27.42 -8.55 29.81
C ASN A 564 -26.69 -9.83 30.24
N LEU A 565 -26.97 -10.96 29.59
CA LEU A 565 -26.35 -12.26 29.85
C LEU A 565 -25.24 -12.59 28.86
N ALA A 566 -25.27 -11.98 27.68
CA ALA A 566 -24.30 -12.17 26.63
C ALA A 566 -22.88 -11.75 27.08
N PRO A 567 -21.82 -12.53 26.79
CA PRO A 567 -20.45 -12.14 27.12
C PRO A 567 -20.06 -10.80 26.48
N LYS A 568 -19.32 -9.97 27.22
CA LYS A 568 -18.98 -8.58 26.82
C LYS A 568 -17.47 -8.33 26.90
N ASN A 569 -17.01 -7.26 26.25
CA ASN A 569 -15.62 -6.78 26.27
C ASN A 569 -14.65 -7.84 25.73
N VAL A 570 -13.55 -8.11 26.43
CA VAL A 570 -12.74 -9.30 26.19
C VAL A 570 -13.54 -10.54 26.55
N LEU A 571 -13.74 -11.38 25.54
CA LEU A 571 -14.32 -12.71 25.66
C LEU A 571 -13.40 -13.61 26.52
N ASN A 572 -13.31 -14.91 26.25
CA ASN A 572 -12.44 -15.78 27.02
C ASN A 572 -11.35 -16.40 26.12
N PRO A 573 -10.34 -15.61 25.70
CA PRO A 573 -9.21 -16.10 24.92
C PRO A 573 -8.22 -16.87 25.79
N PHE A 574 -7.65 -17.94 25.24
CA PHE A 574 -6.66 -18.77 25.91
C PHE A 574 -5.71 -19.43 24.91
N ILE A 575 -4.50 -19.75 25.38
CA ILE A 575 -3.60 -20.65 24.68
C ILE A 575 -3.77 -22.08 25.21
N PHE A 576 -3.41 -23.08 24.41
CA PHE A 576 -3.44 -24.48 24.82
C PHE A 576 -2.26 -25.26 24.25
N ALA A 577 -1.91 -26.37 24.88
CA ALA A 577 -0.85 -27.24 24.38
C ALA A 577 -1.24 -27.89 23.05
N THR A 578 -0.41 -27.75 22.01
CA THR A 578 -0.68 -28.35 20.71
C THR A 578 -0.88 -29.88 20.83
N PRO A 579 -1.97 -30.44 20.25
CA PRO A 579 -2.22 -31.89 20.28
C PRO A 579 -1.03 -32.72 19.80
N ASN A 580 -0.75 -33.83 20.49
CA ASN A 580 0.34 -34.78 20.20
C ASN A 580 1.77 -34.21 20.28
N ARG A 581 1.98 -33.04 20.89
CA ARG A 581 3.31 -32.46 21.12
C ARG A 581 3.67 -32.42 22.60
N TRP A 582 4.97 -32.49 22.88
CA TRP A 582 5.48 -32.41 24.24
C TRP A 582 5.31 -30.98 24.79
N HIS A 583 4.78 -30.87 26.01
CA HIS A 583 4.46 -29.58 26.65
C HIS A 583 4.83 -29.58 28.14
N GLY A 584 6.07 -29.99 28.45
CA GLY A 584 6.63 -30.00 29.81
C GLY A 584 6.16 -31.13 30.73
N ILE A 585 4.87 -31.47 30.72
CA ILE A 585 4.25 -32.50 31.59
C ILE A 585 3.76 -33.74 30.83
N GLY A 586 4.19 -33.92 29.57
CA GLY A 586 3.68 -34.96 28.69
C GLY A 586 3.21 -34.38 27.37
N GLN A 587 2.18 -35.00 26.79
CA GLN A 587 1.48 -34.52 25.60
C GLN A 587 0.02 -34.21 25.96
N PRO A 588 -0.24 -33.18 26.79
CA PRO A 588 -1.57 -32.96 27.36
C PRO A 588 -2.61 -32.52 26.32
N GLY A 589 -2.18 -31.95 25.19
CA GLY A 589 -3.08 -31.43 24.16
C GLY A 589 -4.09 -30.44 24.74
N ARG A 590 -5.34 -30.51 24.27
CA ARG A 590 -6.46 -29.69 24.74
C ARG A 590 -6.82 -29.79 26.22
N GLY A 591 -6.25 -30.76 26.96
CA GLY A 591 -6.42 -30.83 28.40
C GLY A 591 -5.62 -29.76 29.17
N LEU A 592 -4.61 -29.14 28.56
CA LEU A 592 -3.85 -28.03 29.16
C LEU A 592 -4.19 -26.73 28.42
N GLU A 593 -4.82 -25.81 29.13
CA GLU A 593 -5.21 -24.48 28.65
C GLU A 593 -4.67 -23.43 29.63
N VAL A 594 -4.30 -22.25 29.14
CA VAL A 594 -3.84 -21.11 29.96
C VAL A 594 -4.73 -19.92 29.65
N HIS A 595 -5.56 -19.53 30.63
CA HIS A 595 -6.51 -18.43 30.48
C HIS A 595 -6.05 -17.18 31.24
N LEU A 596 -6.69 -16.05 30.93
CA LEU A 596 -6.67 -14.88 31.80
C LEU A 596 -7.16 -15.25 33.22
N LYS A 597 -6.59 -14.58 34.21
CA LYS A 597 -6.90 -14.79 35.63
C LYS A 597 -8.41 -14.77 35.88
N ASN A 598 -8.89 -15.76 36.64
CA ASN A 598 -10.29 -15.95 37.04
C ASN A 598 -11.29 -16.17 35.89
N LYS A 599 -10.83 -16.49 34.67
CA LYS A 599 -11.73 -16.93 33.59
C LYS A 599 -12.16 -18.39 33.77
N LYS A 600 -13.32 -18.71 33.21
CA LYS A 600 -13.88 -20.06 33.17
C LYS A 600 -13.04 -20.93 32.22
N VAL A 601 -12.77 -22.18 32.59
CA VAL A 601 -12.07 -23.13 31.71
C VAL A 601 -13.04 -23.82 30.74
N SER A 602 -12.51 -24.40 29.66
CA SER A 602 -13.34 -25.11 28.70
C SER A 602 -13.82 -26.49 29.21
N ALA A 603 -14.76 -27.08 28.47
CA ALA A 603 -15.24 -28.43 28.75
C ALA A 603 -14.14 -29.50 28.58
N LEU A 604 -13.07 -29.23 27.82
CA LEU A 604 -11.95 -30.16 27.59
C LEU A 604 -10.83 -30.00 28.62
N PHE A 605 -10.86 -28.95 29.43
CA PHE A 605 -9.83 -28.66 30.42
C PHE A 605 -9.64 -29.78 31.45
N ASN A 606 -8.38 -30.13 31.71
CA ASN A 606 -8.04 -31.09 32.75
C ASN A 606 -7.92 -30.43 34.13
N ASN A 607 -9.01 -30.47 34.89
CA ASN A 607 -9.08 -29.91 36.25
C ASN A 607 -8.04 -30.47 37.23
N ALA A 608 -7.41 -31.62 36.96
CA ALA A 608 -6.35 -32.17 37.82
C ALA A 608 -5.04 -31.35 37.78
N LEU A 609 -4.93 -30.39 36.85
CA LEU A 609 -3.76 -29.51 36.74
C LEU A 609 -3.82 -28.29 37.68
N PHE A 610 -5.00 -27.94 38.20
CA PHE A 610 -5.10 -26.87 39.20
C PHE A 610 -4.39 -27.24 40.50
N GLY A 611 -3.68 -26.28 41.09
CA GLY A 611 -2.91 -26.46 42.32
C GLY A 611 -1.66 -27.34 42.14
N ALA A 612 -1.29 -27.68 40.91
CA ALA A 612 -0.05 -28.40 40.63
C ALA A 612 1.13 -27.42 40.54
N TYR A 613 2.30 -27.85 41.01
CA TYR A 613 3.56 -27.09 40.94
C TYR A 613 3.44 -25.67 41.52
N ASP A 614 3.51 -24.63 40.68
CA ASP A 614 3.50 -23.23 41.10
C ASP A 614 2.11 -22.57 40.98
N ASP A 615 1.13 -23.27 40.39
CA ASP A 615 -0.26 -22.83 40.35
C ASP A 615 -0.89 -22.89 41.75
N ASN A 616 -1.62 -21.83 42.10
CA ASN A 616 -2.31 -21.70 43.39
C ASN A 616 -3.80 -21.41 43.17
N SER A 617 -4.39 -21.98 42.11
CA SER A 617 -5.81 -21.84 41.79
C SER A 617 -6.68 -22.60 42.80
N ASP A 618 -7.79 -21.98 43.21
CA ASP A 618 -8.90 -22.60 43.96
C ASP A 618 -10.18 -22.47 43.13
N TYR A 619 -10.26 -23.25 42.06
CA TYR A 619 -11.33 -23.14 41.07
C TYR A 619 -12.69 -23.61 41.65
N PRO A 620 -13.81 -22.90 41.42
CA PRO A 620 -13.98 -21.73 40.54
C PRO A 620 -13.80 -20.36 41.22
N THR A 621 -13.37 -20.31 42.48
CA THR A 621 -13.21 -19.06 43.24
C THR A 621 -12.10 -18.18 42.68
N THR A 622 -10.94 -18.78 42.40
CA THR A 622 -9.78 -18.12 41.78
C THR A 622 -9.08 -19.09 40.83
N SER A 623 -8.61 -18.60 39.69
CA SER A 623 -7.90 -19.44 38.70
C SER A 623 -6.77 -18.68 38.00
N PHE A 624 -5.77 -19.44 37.54
CA PHE A 624 -4.61 -18.96 36.78
C PHE A 624 -3.81 -17.88 37.51
N LEU A 625 -3.40 -18.20 38.74
CA LEU A 625 -2.53 -17.37 39.54
C LEU A 625 -1.54 -18.22 40.34
N SER A 626 -0.33 -17.69 40.55
CA SER A 626 0.64 -18.30 41.47
C SER A 626 0.37 -17.93 42.93
N GLN A 627 1.14 -18.53 43.86
CA GLN A 627 1.07 -18.21 45.28
C GLN A 627 1.35 -16.72 45.59
N ASN A 628 2.10 -16.03 44.73
CA ASN A 628 2.39 -14.60 44.84
C ASN A 628 1.41 -13.73 44.02
N ASN A 629 0.25 -14.28 43.64
CA ASN A 629 -0.80 -13.62 42.88
C ASN A 629 -0.42 -13.23 41.44
N MET A 630 0.70 -13.75 40.93
CA MET A 630 1.17 -13.49 39.57
C MET A 630 0.26 -14.23 38.57
N PRO A 631 -0.30 -13.54 37.56
CA PRO A 631 -1.14 -14.17 36.53
C PRO A 631 -0.28 -14.92 35.49
N TRP A 632 -0.89 -15.84 34.76
CA TRP A 632 -0.26 -16.52 33.61
C TRP A 632 -0.61 -15.89 32.26
N ALA A 633 -1.54 -14.95 32.26
CA ALA A 633 -1.90 -14.17 31.10
C ALA A 633 -2.36 -12.76 31.50
N LEU A 634 -2.09 -11.78 30.65
CA LEU A 634 -2.43 -10.37 30.83
C LEU A 634 -3.28 -9.86 29.68
N GLU A 635 -4.13 -8.89 30.00
CA GLU A 635 -4.83 -8.05 29.05
C GLU A 635 -4.40 -6.60 29.27
N LEU A 636 -3.95 -5.92 28.21
CA LEU A 636 -3.41 -4.56 28.28
C LEU A 636 -4.12 -3.67 27.27
N PRO A 637 -4.67 -2.50 27.67
CA PRO A 637 -5.57 -1.69 26.84
C PRO A 637 -4.84 -0.87 25.74
N VAL A 638 -3.67 -1.33 25.33
CA VAL A 638 -2.80 -0.73 24.30
C VAL A 638 -2.13 -1.86 23.53
N LEU A 639 -1.66 -1.58 22.32
CA LEU A 639 -0.62 -2.40 21.70
C LEU A 639 0.66 -2.25 22.52
N TRP A 640 1.07 -3.33 23.16
CA TRP A 640 2.10 -3.32 24.19
C TRP A 640 3.46 -3.83 23.69
N ASP A 641 4.51 -3.07 23.99
CA ASP A 641 5.91 -3.47 23.79
C ASP A 641 6.30 -4.57 24.79
N HIS A 642 6.18 -5.83 24.39
CA HIS A 642 6.56 -6.94 25.25
C HIS A 642 8.09 -6.98 25.53
N PRO A 643 8.51 -7.58 26.66
CA PRO A 643 9.93 -7.83 26.94
C PRO A 643 10.62 -8.67 25.87
N VAL A 644 11.94 -8.50 25.76
CA VAL A 644 12.81 -9.42 24.99
C VAL A 644 12.77 -10.79 25.64
N GLU A 645 12.89 -11.84 24.82
CA GLU A 645 13.06 -13.23 25.22
C GLU A 645 13.96 -13.40 26.47
N ARG A 646 13.43 -14.10 27.49
CA ARG A 646 14.02 -14.38 28.81
C ARG A 646 14.22 -13.18 29.73
N VAL A 647 13.73 -12.00 29.34
CA VAL A 647 13.76 -10.82 30.21
C VAL A 647 12.48 -10.75 31.01
N ASP A 648 12.56 -11.28 32.23
CA ASP A 648 11.51 -11.18 33.26
C ASP A 648 10.79 -9.82 33.24
N LEU A 649 9.46 -9.88 33.23
CA LEU A 649 8.56 -8.73 33.16
C LEU A 649 8.90 -7.65 34.19
N ILE A 650 9.30 -8.02 35.40
CA ILE A 650 9.60 -7.05 36.47
C ILE A 650 10.88 -6.25 36.14
N LYS A 651 11.79 -6.78 35.33
CA LYS A 651 12.96 -6.02 34.89
C LYS A 651 12.59 -5.00 33.83
N ALA A 652 11.76 -5.41 32.87
CA ALA A 652 11.26 -4.54 31.81
C ALA A 652 10.26 -3.49 32.33
N TYR A 653 9.44 -3.86 33.31
CA TYR A 653 8.34 -3.09 33.88
C TYR A 653 8.29 -3.20 35.42
N PRO A 654 9.16 -2.48 36.15
CA PRO A 654 9.29 -2.64 37.61
C PRO A 654 8.04 -2.32 38.43
N GLU A 655 7.19 -1.39 37.95
CA GLU A 655 5.94 -1.05 38.62
C GLU A 655 4.88 -2.17 38.58
N PHE A 656 5.12 -3.24 37.80
CA PHE A 656 4.26 -4.41 37.78
C PHE A 656 4.17 -5.10 39.16
N VAL A 657 5.23 -5.03 39.96
CA VAL A 657 5.25 -5.60 41.32
C VAL A 657 4.16 -4.97 42.19
N ASP A 658 4.06 -3.64 42.18
CA ASP A 658 3.06 -2.90 42.96
C ASP A 658 1.64 -3.22 42.48
N TYR A 659 1.46 -3.40 41.16
CA TYR A 659 0.19 -3.81 40.58
C TYR A 659 -0.24 -5.20 41.07
N VAL A 660 0.64 -6.20 41.03
CA VAL A 660 0.33 -7.58 41.45
C VAL A 660 0.08 -7.68 42.96
N GLN A 661 0.95 -7.06 43.77
CA GLN A 661 0.85 -7.10 45.24
C GLN A 661 -0.39 -6.38 45.77
N SER A 662 -0.88 -5.39 45.04
CA SER A 662 -2.11 -4.66 45.38
C SER A 662 -3.37 -5.28 44.78
N GLU A 663 -3.28 -6.46 44.18
CA GLU A 663 -4.41 -7.10 43.47
C GLU A 663 -5.05 -6.17 42.42
N GLY A 664 -4.20 -5.43 41.69
CA GLY A 664 -4.59 -4.51 40.63
C GLY A 664 -5.13 -3.15 41.10
N GLN A 665 -5.02 -2.82 42.39
CA GLN A 665 -5.53 -1.54 42.92
C GLN A 665 -4.55 -0.38 42.75
N ALA A 666 -3.24 -0.64 42.74
CA ALA A 666 -2.17 0.33 42.54
C ALA A 666 -1.48 0.15 41.17
N ALA A 667 -0.70 1.15 40.74
CA ALA A 667 0.11 1.12 39.51
C ALA A 667 -0.65 0.66 38.24
N LYS A 668 -1.94 1.02 38.08
CA LYS A 668 -2.81 0.54 37.00
C LYS A 668 -2.32 0.84 35.58
N ASN A 669 -1.33 1.71 35.42
CA ASN A 669 -0.69 2.08 34.17
C ASN A 669 0.79 1.70 34.12
N TRP A 670 1.21 0.68 34.89
CA TRP A 670 2.59 0.18 34.93
C TRP A 670 3.15 -0.12 33.52
N TYR A 671 2.31 -0.60 32.61
CA TYR A 671 2.66 -0.94 31.21
C TYR A 671 3.05 0.28 30.36
N GLN A 672 2.79 1.50 30.82
CA GLN A 672 3.24 2.75 30.19
C GLN A 672 4.59 3.24 30.74
N ARG A 673 5.17 2.54 31.73
CA ARG A 673 6.38 2.98 32.45
C ARG A 673 7.50 1.94 32.39
N PRO A 674 8.05 1.74 31.19
CA PRO A 674 9.08 0.74 31.01
C PRO A 674 10.49 1.22 31.37
N PHE A 675 11.40 0.25 31.54
CA PHE A 675 12.84 0.44 31.37
C PHE A 675 13.26 0.16 29.91
N SER A 676 13.94 1.11 29.27
CA SER A 676 14.05 1.21 27.80
C SER A 676 14.96 0.20 27.10
N GLU A 677 15.98 -0.36 27.75
CA GLU A 677 16.99 -1.21 27.06
C GLU A 677 16.62 -2.71 26.94
N GLN A 678 15.45 -3.09 27.47
CA GLN A 678 15.06 -4.47 27.79
C GLN A 678 13.82 -4.98 27.03
N ARG A 679 13.35 -4.25 26.01
CA ARG A 679 12.11 -4.56 25.28
C ARG A 679 12.32 -4.61 23.77
N ILE A 680 11.37 -5.22 23.09
CA ILE A 680 11.21 -5.11 21.64
C ILE A 680 10.10 -4.09 21.39
N ILE A 681 10.37 -3.14 20.50
CA ILE A 681 9.39 -2.14 20.08
C ILE A 681 8.54 -2.84 19.03
N SER A 682 7.26 -3.09 19.30
CA SER A 682 6.42 -3.96 18.45
C SER A 682 6.05 -3.34 17.08
N ASN A 683 6.61 -2.17 16.75
CA ASN A 683 6.33 -1.38 15.55
C ASN A 683 7.63 -0.95 14.81
N GLN A 684 8.72 -1.72 14.90
CA GLN A 684 9.90 -1.58 14.02
C GLN A 684 10.16 -2.83 13.21
#